data_AF-A0A963FS66-F1
#
_entry.id   AF-A0A963FS66-F1
#
_cell.length_a   1.000
_cell.length_b   1.000
_cell.length_c   1.000
_cell.angle_alpha   90.00
_cell.angle_beta   90.00
_cell.angle_gamma   90.00
#
_symmetry.space_group_name_H-M   'P 1'
#
loop_
_entity.id
_entity.type
_entity.pdbx_description
1 polymer ?
#
loop_
_entity_poly.entity_id
_entity_poly.type
_entity_poly.pdbx_seq_one_letter_code
_entity_poly.pdbx_strand_id
1 'polypeptide(L)'
;MHHALAPAALLILAAGAVAAATPSSALVENAPPTFIAASPEQVLALASRLPKGFSGHTYLDPSRYRWHLHTGDLEIEDSFSSDHALIVDGSLTIRGDYNDYEGGIGLLVVLGDLLVDDVHSWGTLSVAGTLRASGLIYAMGNDFVFDASQVVAPALVIDDKSGSVGGVESPVYLSSWQETSPGTALASLRTLAPELIAGALDGEDGAQAWPDWSVFRERMMRGEAATRATPGPATLADDLALAQDPASADEQLRALIARDRLLATAVAQRPVLSDALADALIDQGDPLALGWLARQPTCPARRLERIVARVPALAEIALAHPNASAALKARSAQGATPAARLALAGRPDLDTGLLAGLLADPDPAVRKQALWTHAPRLSPAQRGALAADPDAEVRAAVLNARYLRPDASILRAAASDTAPEVRRALAQHLADQALGRIDAPIDLPTRQAIAARLLADPEPDVVLPAITAAATAEQLAALARLPEARREFAREQIAHGTLDPALQQRLARDPAMRVRHALGRNLALGDAAQAILFDGLTPAASRQPVSPFATAAWNRLVEGPEGAIAKLLQNPNATAASVERATAYCVATKGNASFCGELLNRKDLAATQLEALAAALTGESLDDVALTALGAPYASRRIVTWAGRHWYDEADIHAGLIALSQASDEAFWRGLAESPVRALREIAAINVATPIDALEALLAEEDPDDPMFVGTNPSLGADRLARIADSPMAPVLLNNTAATAEQIARLRDRAIAAGEGLVADACIEWLAARAVRGGAGGQGATSDPRAGSR
;
A
#
# COMPACT_ATOMS: atom_id res chain seq x y z
N MET A 1 23.07 -22.66 -8.66
CA MET A 1 22.00 -21.75 -8.18
C MET A 1 22.05 -21.80 -6.68
N HIS A 2 22.38 -20.68 -6.04
CA HIS A 2 22.59 -20.57 -4.61
C HIS A 2 21.25 -20.67 -3.87
N HIS A 3 20.98 -21.79 -3.21
CA HIS A 3 19.93 -21.89 -2.20
C HIS A 3 20.54 -21.66 -0.82
N ALA A 4 20.88 -20.40 -0.54
CA ALA A 4 20.87 -19.95 0.84
C ALA A 4 19.42 -20.04 1.33
N LEU A 5 19.20 -20.35 2.62
CA LEU A 5 18.01 -19.92 3.34
C LEU A 5 17.99 -18.38 3.30
N ALA A 6 17.61 -17.83 2.16
CA ALA A 6 17.40 -16.40 2.00
C ALA A 6 16.31 -15.98 2.98
N PRO A 7 16.38 -14.76 3.54
CA PRO A 7 15.38 -14.25 4.45
C PRO A 7 14.09 -13.97 3.65
N ALA A 8 13.30 -15.01 3.37
CA ALA A 8 11.91 -14.90 2.95
C ALA A 8 11.05 -14.24 4.05
N ALA A 9 11.62 -13.99 5.23
CA ALA A 9 11.01 -13.34 6.37
C ALA A 9 10.93 -11.79 6.28
N LEU A 10 11.38 -11.13 5.20
CA LEU A 10 11.30 -9.66 5.10
C LEU A 10 10.65 -9.08 3.83
N LEU A 11 10.07 -9.91 2.94
CA LEU A 11 9.52 -9.44 1.66
C LEU A 11 8.03 -9.82 1.42
N ILE A 12 7.25 -10.01 2.50
CA ILE A 12 5.77 -10.16 2.45
C ILE A 12 5.06 -8.97 3.12
N LEU A 13 5.65 -7.77 3.04
CA LEU A 13 4.98 -6.51 3.40
C LEU A 13 5.00 -5.46 2.26
N ALA A 14 5.42 -5.83 1.05
CA ALA A 14 5.48 -4.90 -0.09
C ALA A 14 4.89 -5.43 -1.42
N ALA A 15 4.27 -6.61 -1.45
CA ALA A 15 3.59 -7.15 -2.64
C ALA A 15 2.11 -7.41 -2.33
N GLY A 16 1.39 -6.32 -2.06
CA GLY A 16 -0.04 -6.31 -1.78
C GLY A 16 -0.69 -4.95 -2.03
N ALA A 17 -0.01 -4.07 -2.78
CA ALA A 17 -0.65 -2.99 -3.50
C ALA A 17 -0.74 -3.42 -4.98
N VAL A 18 -1.34 -4.58 -5.25
CA VAL A 18 -2.26 -4.59 -6.37
C VAL A 18 -3.31 -3.59 -5.91
N ALA A 19 -3.30 -2.39 -6.48
CA ALA A 19 -4.50 -1.60 -6.54
C ALA A 19 -5.56 -2.59 -7.01
N ALA A 20 -6.37 -3.10 -6.08
CA ALA A 20 -7.63 -3.68 -6.43
C ALA A 20 -8.26 -2.53 -7.20
N ALA A 21 -8.21 -2.64 -8.53
CA ALA A 21 -9.13 -1.98 -9.41
C ALA A 21 -10.45 -2.28 -8.74
N THR A 22 -10.94 -1.27 -8.02
CA THR A 22 -12.28 -1.28 -7.50
C THR A 22 -13.09 -1.60 -8.75
N PRO A 23 -13.86 -2.69 -8.81
CA PRO A 23 -14.73 -2.87 -9.95
C PRO A 23 -15.56 -1.59 -9.99
N SER A 24 -15.30 -0.78 -11.02
CA SER A 24 -16.02 0.44 -11.36
C SER A 24 -17.48 0.04 -11.49
N SER A 25 -18.17 0.06 -10.36
CA SER A 25 -19.57 -0.31 -10.19
C SER A 25 -20.40 0.92 -9.84
N ALA A 26 -19.85 2.10 -10.11
CA ALA A 26 -20.54 3.36 -10.03
C ALA A 26 -20.15 4.23 -11.23
N LEU A 27 -20.50 3.78 -12.45
CA LEU A 27 -20.81 4.74 -13.52
C LEU A 27 -22.11 5.42 -13.07
N VAL A 28 -22.07 6.73 -12.87
CA VAL A 28 -23.08 7.52 -12.14
C VAL A 28 -24.51 7.30 -12.69
N GLU A 29 -25.52 7.29 -11.81
CA GLU A 29 -26.93 7.01 -12.17
C GLU A 29 -27.58 8.06 -13.11
N ASN A 30 -26.97 9.23 -13.29
CA ASN A 30 -27.52 10.34 -14.07
C ASN A 30 -26.56 10.74 -15.21
N ALA A 31 -26.85 10.30 -16.43
CA ALA A 31 -26.15 10.76 -17.63
C ALA A 31 -26.43 12.25 -17.91
N PRO A 32 -25.61 12.93 -18.75
CA PRO A 32 -25.87 14.30 -19.13
C PRO A 32 -27.29 14.46 -19.73
N PRO A 33 -28.00 15.59 -19.50
CA PRO A 33 -29.41 15.74 -19.86
C PRO A 33 -29.76 15.51 -21.34
N THR A 34 -28.76 15.62 -22.22
CA THR A 34 -28.85 15.42 -23.66
C THR A 34 -28.85 13.95 -24.07
N PHE A 35 -28.51 13.01 -23.18
CA PHE A 35 -28.46 11.57 -23.47
C PHE A 35 -29.61 10.82 -22.78
N ILE A 36 -30.27 9.94 -23.53
CA ILE A 36 -31.34 9.06 -23.03
C ILE A 36 -30.85 7.63 -22.87
N ALA A 37 -31.41 6.85 -21.94
CA ALA A 37 -31.06 5.43 -21.81
C ALA A 37 -31.36 4.67 -23.12
N ALA A 38 -30.39 3.90 -23.61
CA ALA A 38 -30.52 3.08 -24.82
C ALA A 38 -31.00 1.67 -24.46
N SER A 39 -31.93 1.12 -25.23
CA SER A 39 -32.28 -0.30 -25.12
C SER A 39 -31.17 -1.20 -25.69
N PRO A 40 -31.04 -2.46 -25.23
CA PRO A 40 -30.08 -3.40 -25.79
C PRO A 40 -30.17 -3.56 -27.32
N GLU A 41 -31.39 -3.55 -27.88
CA GLU A 41 -31.62 -3.64 -29.32
C GLU A 41 -31.09 -2.42 -30.07
N GLN A 42 -31.26 -1.22 -29.51
CA GLN A 42 -30.70 0.01 -30.08
C GLN A 42 -29.17 -0.01 -30.05
N VAL A 43 -28.55 -0.45 -28.95
CA VAL A 43 -27.09 -0.57 -28.84
C VAL A 43 -26.54 -1.51 -29.92
N LEU A 44 -27.15 -2.69 -30.10
CA LEU A 44 -26.73 -3.65 -31.12
C LEU A 44 -26.93 -3.13 -32.56
N ALA A 45 -28.06 -2.46 -32.82
CA ALA A 45 -28.33 -1.86 -34.12
C ALA A 45 -27.32 -0.76 -34.47
N LEU A 46 -26.97 0.09 -33.50
CA LEU A 46 -25.99 1.16 -33.67
C LEU A 46 -24.56 0.61 -33.79
N ALA A 47 -24.20 -0.39 -32.99
CA ALA A 47 -22.93 -1.09 -33.10
C ALA A 47 -22.71 -1.66 -34.52
N SER A 48 -23.76 -2.21 -35.15
CA SER A 48 -23.67 -2.75 -36.51
C SER A 48 -23.32 -1.71 -37.61
N ARG A 49 -23.43 -0.42 -37.29
CA ARG A 49 -23.09 0.69 -38.20
C ARG A 49 -21.63 1.12 -38.09
N LEU A 50 -20.91 0.68 -37.06
CA LEU A 50 -19.47 0.90 -36.99
C LEU A 50 -18.74 0.15 -38.12
N PRO A 51 -17.64 0.69 -38.64
CA PRO A 51 -16.82 0.01 -39.63
C PRO A 51 -16.44 -1.39 -39.19
N LYS A 52 -16.49 -2.36 -40.11
CA LYS A 52 -16.24 -3.79 -39.80
C LYS A 52 -14.82 -4.07 -39.28
N GLY A 53 -13.87 -3.18 -39.54
CA GLY A 53 -12.48 -3.30 -39.08
C GLY A 53 -12.23 -2.81 -37.65
N PHE A 54 -13.22 -2.18 -37.01
CA PHE A 54 -13.06 -1.61 -35.67
C PHE A 54 -12.98 -2.71 -34.61
N SER A 55 -12.15 -2.51 -33.59
CA SER A 55 -12.11 -3.42 -32.44
C SER A 55 -13.22 -3.09 -31.44
N GLY A 56 -13.82 -1.89 -31.49
CA GLY A 56 -14.87 -1.40 -30.59
C GLY A 56 -16.12 -2.26 -30.52
N HIS A 57 -16.38 -3.09 -31.54
CA HIS A 57 -17.48 -4.07 -31.52
C HIS A 57 -17.44 -5.00 -30.32
N THR A 58 -16.25 -5.33 -29.79
CA THR A 58 -16.09 -6.25 -28.64
C THR A 58 -16.43 -5.61 -27.30
N TYR A 59 -16.48 -4.27 -27.22
CA TYR A 59 -16.77 -3.52 -25.99
C TYR A 59 -18.21 -2.99 -25.93
N LEU A 60 -18.96 -3.11 -27.03
CA LEU A 60 -20.37 -2.74 -27.15
C LEU A 60 -21.32 -3.86 -26.69
N ASP A 61 -21.15 -4.30 -25.44
CA ASP A 61 -22.03 -5.29 -24.81
C ASP A 61 -23.13 -4.61 -23.98
N PRO A 62 -24.42 -4.70 -24.38
CA PRO A 62 -25.52 -4.09 -23.65
C PRO A 62 -25.83 -4.75 -22.30
N SER A 63 -25.26 -5.93 -22.01
CA SER A 63 -25.39 -6.61 -20.72
C SER A 63 -24.33 -6.17 -19.69
N ARG A 64 -23.23 -5.59 -20.18
CA ARG A 64 -22.06 -5.21 -19.36
C ARG A 64 -22.12 -3.76 -18.87
N TYR A 65 -22.73 -2.87 -19.65
CA TYR A 65 -22.80 -1.44 -19.36
C TYR A 65 -24.20 -0.88 -19.57
N ARG A 66 -24.54 0.17 -18.81
CA ARG A 66 -25.74 0.97 -19.07
C ARG A 66 -25.43 2.02 -20.13
N TRP A 67 -25.89 1.80 -21.34
CA TRP A 67 -25.65 2.67 -22.48
C TRP A 67 -26.63 3.84 -22.54
N HIS A 68 -26.13 5.01 -22.93
CA HIS A 68 -26.91 6.20 -23.18
C HIS A 68 -26.69 6.71 -24.60
N LEU A 69 -27.76 7.17 -25.25
CA LEU A 69 -27.81 7.54 -26.65
C LEU A 69 -28.21 9.00 -26.81
N HIS A 70 -27.51 9.70 -27.69
CA HIS A 70 -27.95 10.95 -28.31
C HIS A 70 -28.24 10.70 -29.79
N THR A 71 -29.37 11.18 -30.29
CA THR A 71 -29.77 11.02 -31.70
C THR A 71 -29.60 12.33 -32.45
N GLY A 72 -28.82 12.30 -33.53
CA GLY A 72 -28.45 13.49 -34.32
C GLY A 72 -27.09 14.06 -33.90
N ASP A 73 -26.75 15.19 -34.52
CA ASP A 73 -25.51 15.90 -34.23
C ASP A 73 -25.58 16.60 -32.87
N LEU A 74 -24.50 16.50 -32.09
CA LEU A 74 -24.38 17.06 -30.75
C LEU A 74 -23.26 18.09 -30.69
N GLU A 75 -23.55 19.24 -30.07
CA GLU A 75 -22.57 20.26 -29.75
C GLU A 75 -22.48 20.45 -28.24
N ILE A 76 -21.26 20.47 -27.71
CA ILE A 76 -20.92 20.74 -26.32
C ILE A 76 -20.01 21.98 -26.33
N GLU A 77 -20.44 23.03 -25.62
CA GLU A 77 -19.79 24.35 -25.65
C GLU A 77 -18.52 24.46 -24.79
N ASP A 78 -18.24 23.47 -23.94
CA ASP A 78 -17.10 23.41 -23.03
C ASP A 78 -16.42 22.03 -23.09
N SER A 79 -15.28 21.87 -22.40
CA SER A 79 -14.64 20.55 -22.22
C SER A 79 -15.60 19.53 -21.63
N PHE A 80 -15.49 18.28 -22.09
CA PHE A 80 -16.39 17.19 -21.76
C PHE A 80 -15.62 16.02 -21.12
N SER A 81 -15.79 15.85 -19.82
CA SER A 81 -15.34 14.67 -19.08
C SER A 81 -16.49 13.67 -18.92
N SER A 82 -16.25 12.38 -19.21
CA SER A 82 -17.28 11.34 -19.10
C SER A 82 -16.74 10.03 -18.56
N ASP A 83 -17.38 9.51 -17.52
CA ASP A 83 -17.22 8.15 -17.02
C ASP A 83 -18.42 7.25 -17.43
N HIS A 84 -19.20 7.64 -18.45
CA HIS A 84 -20.38 6.89 -18.91
C HIS A 84 -20.13 6.09 -20.20
N ALA A 85 -21.04 5.15 -20.51
CA ALA A 85 -21.12 4.49 -21.81
C ALA A 85 -22.09 5.24 -22.74
N LEU A 86 -21.56 6.00 -23.69
CA LEU A 86 -22.26 6.96 -24.53
C LEU A 86 -22.19 6.59 -26.02
N ILE A 87 -23.30 6.80 -26.74
CA ILE A 87 -23.37 6.72 -28.19
C ILE A 87 -23.96 8.03 -28.74
N VAL A 88 -23.28 8.64 -29.71
CA VAL A 88 -23.81 9.73 -30.52
C VAL A 88 -24.12 9.18 -31.91
N ASP A 89 -25.41 9.10 -32.23
CA ASP A 89 -25.91 8.73 -33.55
C ASP A 89 -25.92 9.95 -34.49
N GLY A 90 -24.73 10.47 -34.73
CA GLY A 90 -24.46 11.70 -35.48
C GLY A 90 -23.02 12.15 -35.26
N SER A 91 -22.71 13.38 -35.65
CA SER A 91 -21.41 14.02 -35.37
C SER A 91 -21.40 14.68 -33.98
N LEU A 92 -20.24 14.76 -33.36
CA LEU A 92 -20.02 15.39 -32.06
C LEU A 92 -19.01 16.54 -32.21
N THR A 93 -19.37 17.73 -31.73
CA THR A 93 -18.46 18.86 -31.59
C THR A 93 -18.33 19.21 -30.12
N ILE A 94 -17.10 19.22 -29.62
CA ILE A 94 -16.73 19.65 -28.27
C ILE A 94 -15.86 20.90 -28.45
N ARG A 95 -16.32 22.05 -27.96
CA ARG A 95 -15.55 23.30 -27.96
C ARG A 95 -14.64 23.36 -26.74
N GLY A 96 -13.77 22.37 -26.66
CA GLY A 96 -12.87 22.12 -25.53
C GLY A 96 -12.30 20.71 -25.61
N ASP A 97 -11.83 20.22 -24.48
CA ASP A 97 -11.13 18.95 -24.38
C ASP A 97 -12.09 17.79 -24.14
N TYR A 98 -11.74 16.59 -24.60
CA TYR A 98 -12.42 15.35 -24.25
C TYR A 98 -11.58 14.51 -23.30
N ASN A 99 -12.16 14.07 -22.18
CA ASN A 99 -11.50 13.26 -21.16
C ASN A 99 -12.39 12.10 -20.67
N ASP A 100 -11.94 10.86 -20.82
CA ASP A 100 -12.71 9.69 -20.38
C ASP A 100 -12.14 8.97 -19.14
N TYR A 101 -11.30 9.65 -18.35
CA TYR A 101 -10.61 9.06 -17.19
C TYR A 101 -10.74 9.82 -15.85
N GLU A 102 -11.13 11.10 -15.87
CA GLU A 102 -11.09 11.96 -14.67
C GLU A 102 -11.97 11.47 -13.50
N GLY A 103 -13.17 10.95 -13.80
CA GLY A 103 -14.13 10.48 -12.80
C GLY A 103 -14.30 8.95 -12.74
N GLY A 104 -13.61 8.22 -13.62
CA GLY A 104 -13.86 6.81 -13.93
C GLY A 104 -13.54 6.54 -15.40
N ILE A 105 -13.73 5.31 -15.87
CA ILE A 105 -13.42 4.91 -17.25
C ILE A 105 -14.67 5.03 -18.13
N GLY A 106 -14.67 5.98 -19.06
CA GLY A 106 -15.75 6.21 -20.03
C GLY A 106 -15.67 5.36 -21.30
N LEU A 107 -16.80 5.21 -21.99
CA LEU A 107 -16.87 4.61 -23.32
C LEU A 107 -17.66 5.56 -24.23
N LEU A 108 -17.08 6.01 -25.34
CA LEU A 108 -17.72 6.90 -26.30
C LEU A 108 -17.68 6.32 -27.71
N VAL A 109 -18.86 6.24 -28.32
CA VAL A 109 -19.03 5.91 -29.73
C VAL A 109 -19.66 7.08 -30.47
N VAL A 110 -19.01 7.58 -31.52
CA VAL A 110 -19.53 8.61 -32.41
C VAL A 110 -19.68 8.02 -33.81
N LEU A 111 -20.91 7.99 -34.33
CA LEU A 111 -21.18 7.39 -35.64
C LEU A 111 -20.92 8.35 -36.83
N GLY A 112 -20.73 9.65 -36.54
CA GLY A 112 -20.29 10.67 -37.49
C GLY A 112 -18.85 11.14 -37.22
N ASP A 113 -18.61 12.43 -37.41
CA ASP A 113 -17.32 13.08 -37.16
C ASP A 113 -17.20 13.55 -35.70
N LEU A 114 -15.98 13.63 -35.18
CA LEU A 114 -15.67 14.23 -33.88
C LEU A 114 -14.76 15.44 -34.07
N LEU A 115 -15.21 16.63 -33.67
CA LEU A 115 -14.39 17.85 -33.57
C LEU A 115 -14.14 18.18 -32.09
N VAL A 116 -12.89 18.41 -31.72
CA VAL A 116 -12.45 18.58 -30.33
C VAL A 116 -11.13 19.36 -30.28
N ASP A 117 -10.77 19.95 -29.13
CA ASP A 117 -9.47 20.59 -28.96
C ASP A 117 -8.36 19.56 -28.69
N ASP A 118 -8.32 19.01 -27.47
CA ASP A 118 -7.43 17.91 -27.08
C ASP A 118 -8.23 16.65 -26.70
N VAL A 119 -7.63 15.45 -26.87
CA VAL A 119 -8.24 14.16 -26.49
C VAL A 119 -7.35 13.43 -25.51
N HIS A 120 -7.90 13.12 -24.35
CA HIS A 120 -7.31 12.25 -23.35
C HIS A 120 -8.19 11.00 -23.18
N SER A 121 -7.75 9.87 -23.76
CA SER A 121 -8.53 8.63 -23.78
C SER A 121 -7.80 7.45 -23.14
N TRP A 122 -8.27 7.03 -21.97
CA TRP A 122 -8.01 5.72 -21.37
C TRP A 122 -9.06 4.68 -21.77
N GLY A 123 -10.32 5.08 -21.84
CA GLY A 123 -11.46 4.22 -22.12
C GLY A 123 -11.63 3.84 -23.60
N THR A 124 -12.83 3.38 -23.97
CA THR A 124 -13.14 3.08 -25.38
C THR A 124 -13.52 4.36 -26.10
N LEU A 125 -12.84 4.66 -27.21
CA LEU A 125 -13.22 5.75 -28.12
C LEU A 125 -13.30 5.21 -29.55
N SER A 126 -14.50 5.21 -30.13
CA SER A 126 -14.73 4.78 -31.52
C SER A 126 -15.42 5.87 -32.32
N VAL A 127 -14.75 6.39 -33.36
CA VAL A 127 -15.28 7.42 -34.26
C VAL A 127 -15.39 6.87 -35.67
N ALA A 128 -16.61 6.64 -36.14
CA ALA A 128 -16.84 6.05 -37.47
C ALA A 128 -16.47 7.01 -38.62
N GLY A 129 -16.50 8.33 -38.38
CA GLY A 129 -16.06 9.36 -39.31
C GLY A 129 -14.63 9.84 -39.06
N THR A 130 -14.42 11.14 -39.23
CA THR A 130 -13.15 11.83 -38.98
C THR A 130 -13.10 12.34 -37.56
N LEU A 131 -12.08 11.95 -36.80
CA LEU A 131 -11.69 12.58 -35.55
C LEU A 131 -10.70 13.70 -35.86
N ARG A 132 -11.12 14.96 -35.67
CA ARG A 132 -10.34 16.16 -35.91
C ARG A 132 -10.07 16.87 -34.58
N ALA A 133 -8.81 16.88 -34.17
CA ALA A 133 -8.35 17.57 -32.96
C ALA A 133 -7.53 18.82 -33.32
N SER A 134 -7.70 19.90 -32.57
CA SER A 134 -6.90 21.13 -32.74
C SER A 134 -5.51 21.02 -32.09
N GLY A 135 -5.32 20.09 -31.14
CA GLY A 135 -4.08 19.83 -30.40
C GLY A 135 -3.59 18.37 -30.48
N LEU A 136 -3.51 17.72 -29.32
CA LEU A 136 -2.96 16.38 -29.11
C LEU A 136 -4.08 15.37 -28.82
N ILE A 137 -4.04 14.26 -29.53
CA ILE A 137 -4.79 13.05 -29.19
C ILE A 137 -3.85 12.08 -28.48
N TYR A 138 -4.10 11.80 -27.21
CA TYR A 138 -3.36 10.83 -26.42
C TYR A 138 -4.31 9.69 -26.00
N ALA A 139 -4.12 8.53 -26.60
CA ALA A 139 -4.89 7.33 -26.32
C ALA A 139 -3.98 6.27 -25.65
N MET A 140 -4.32 5.83 -24.44
CA MET A 140 -3.45 4.97 -23.62
C MET A 140 -4.20 3.75 -23.03
N GLY A 141 -3.48 2.64 -22.86
CA GLY A 141 -3.92 1.43 -22.13
C GLY A 141 -4.61 0.37 -23.00
N ASN A 142 -4.28 -0.91 -22.77
CA ASN A 142 -4.68 -2.02 -23.67
C ASN A 142 -5.98 -2.74 -23.25
N ASP A 143 -6.57 -2.36 -22.12
CA ASP A 143 -7.84 -2.89 -21.63
C ASP A 143 -9.05 -2.43 -22.48
N PHE A 144 -8.87 -1.39 -23.29
CA PHE A 144 -9.89 -0.78 -24.15
C PHE A 144 -9.32 -0.47 -25.53
N VAL A 145 -10.15 0.13 -26.40
CA VAL A 145 -9.77 0.38 -27.79
C VAL A 145 -9.88 1.84 -28.20
N PHE A 146 -9.05 2.21 -29.17
CA PHE A 146 -9.14 3.47 -29.90
C PHE A 146 -9.34 3.18 -31.39
N ASP A 147 -10.53 3.50 -31.91
CA ASP A 147 -10.86 3.31 -33.33
C ASP A 147 -11.27 4.63 -34.00
N ALA A 148 -10.73 4.90 -35.18
CA ALA A 148 -11.14 6.03 -36.00
C ALA A 148 -10.96 5.76 -37.49
N SER A 149 -11.94 6.10 -38.33
CA SER A 149 -11.79 5.92 -39.79
C SER A 149 -10.72 6.85 -40.35
N GLN A 150 -10.67 8.08 -39.83
CA GLN A 150 -9.64 9.05 -40.13
C GLN A 150 -9.32 9.89 -38.88
N VAL A 151 -8.05 10.19 -38.68
CA VAL A 151 -7.57 11.15 -37.67
C VAL A 151 -6.88 12.31 -38.35
N VAL A 152 -7.22 13.53 -37.94
CA VAL A 152 -6.53 14.76 -38.35
C VAL A 152 -6.20 15.58 -37.12
N ALA A 153 -4.91 15.69 -36.79
CA ALA A 153 -4.45 16.40 -35.61
C ALA A 153 -2.98 16.81 -35.75
N PRO A 154 -2.54 17.90 -35.08
CA PRO A 154 -1.11 18.19 -34.94
C PRO A 154 -0.29 17.05 -34.35
N ALA A 155 -0.86 16.29 -33.41
CA ALA A 155 -0.22 15.11 -32.84
C ALA A 155 -1.21 14.00 -32.46
N LEU A 156 -0.83 12.76 -32.73
CA LEU A 156 -1.50 11.53 -32.33
C LEU A 156 -0.50 10.62 -31.62
N VAL A 157 -0.86 10.20 -30.41
CA VAL A 157 -0.11 9.23 -29.59
C VAL A 157 -1.03 8.08 -29.23
N ILE A 158 -0.61 6.86 -29.56
CA ILE A 158 -1.29 5.62 -29.21
C ILE A 158 -0.32 4.76 -28.40
N ASP A 159 -0.46 4.79 -27.07
CA ASP A 159 0.44 4.10 -26.15
C ASP A 159 -0.21 2.86 -25.54
N ASP A 160 0.39 1.69 -25.79
CA ASP A 160 -0.11 0.37 -25.37
C ASP A 160 -1.63 0.25 -25.52
N LYS A 161 -2.19 0.72 -26.65
CA LYS A 161 -3.64 0.72 -26.88
C LYS A 161 -3.97 -0.09 -28.12
N SER A 162 -4.99 -0.94 -27.99
CA SER A 162 -5.50 -1.74 -29.10
C SER A 162 -6.45 -0.89 -29.95
N GLY A 163 -6.57 -1.18 -31.25
CA GLY A 163 -7.53 -0.49 -32.09
C GLY A 163 -7.16 -0.42 -33.57
N SER A 164 -7.95 0.33 -34.32
CA SER A 164 -7.79 0.51 -35.75
C SER A 164 -7.93 1.99 -36.13
N VAL A 165 -6.88 2.52 -36.76
CA VAL A 165 -6.93 3.87 -37.34
C VAL A 165 -6.74 3.73 -38.84
N GLY A 166 -7.74 4.16 -39.62
CA GLY A 166 -7.75 4.01 -41.07
C GLY A 166 -6.73 4.92 -41.75
N GLY A 167 -6.97 6.24 -41.73
CA GLY A 167 -6.06 7.26 -42.24
C GLY A 167 -5.58 8.21 -41.16
N VAL A 168 -4.28 8.54 -41.14
CA VAL A 168 -3.68 9.51 -40.20
C VAL A 168 -3.09 10.68 -40.97
N GLU A 169 -3.66 11.88 -40.78
CA GLU A 169 -3.10 13.15 -41.22
C GLU A 169 -2.54 13.87 -39.99
N SER A 170 -1.33 13.48 -39.58
CA SER A 170 -0.63 14.09 -38.46
C SER A 170 0.88 14.09 -38.71
N PRO A 171 1.57 15.23 -38.51
CA PRO A 171 3.03 15.27 -38.60
C PRO A 171 3.69 14.54 -37.42
N VAL A 172 2.99 14.38 -36.30
CA VAL A 172 3.46 13.64 -35.12
C VAL A 172 2.54 12.45 -34.92
N TYR A 173 2.99 11.27 -35.33
CA TYR A 173 2.30 10.01 -35.06
C TYR A 173 3.22 9.06 -34.32
N LEU A 174 2.96 8.88 -33.02
CA LEU A 174 3.67 7.95 -32.14
C LEU A 174 2.74 6.79 -31.80
N SER A 175 3.26 5.57 -31.88
CA SER A 175 2.53 4.36 -31.54
C SER A 175 3.49 3.37 -30.90
N SER A 176 3.10 2.76 -29.77
CA SER A 176 3.96 1.77 -29.08
C SER A 176 4.20 0.51 -29.93
N TRP A 177 3.41 0.32 -30.98
CA TRP A 177 3.51 -0.77 -31.95
C TRP A 177 4.39 -0.45 -33.16
N GLN A 178 4.91 0.78 -33.27
CA GLN A 178 5.70 1.25 -34.42
C GLN A 178 6.98 1.95 -33.97
N GLU A 179 8.08 1.73 -34.69
CA GLU A 179 9.30 2.50 -34.47
C GLU A 179 9.09 3.97 -34.87
N THR A 180 9.56 4.88 -34.02
CA THR A 180 9.47 6.32 -34.28
C THR A 180 10.48 6.72 -35.35
N SER A 181 10.01 7.28 -36.46
CA SER A 181 10.90 7.79 -37.51
C SER A 181 11.64 9.05 -37.06
N PRO A 182 12.86 9.34 -37.55
CA PRO A 182 13.57 10.58 -37.24
C PRO A 182 12.78 11.85 -37.62
N GLY A 183 11.98 11.79 -38.70
CA GLY A 183 11.11 12.88 -39.11
C GLY A 183 9.98 13.13 -38.11
N THR A 184 9.38 12.06 -37.58
CA THR A 184 8.37 12.11 -36.52
C THR A 184 8.97 12.66 -35.23
N ALA A 185 10.14 12.18 -34.82
CA ALA A 185 10.81 12.68 -33.61
C ALA A 185 11.12 14.19 -33.70
N LEU A 186 11.63 14.66 -34.85
CA LEU A 186 11.83 16.09 -35.08
C LEU A 186 10.50 16.86 -35.08
N ALA A 187 9.44 16.30 -35.68
CA ALA A 187 8.12 16.91 -35.64
C ALA A 187 7.59 17.01 -34.21
N SER A 188 7.78 16.00 -33.36
CA SER A 188 7.39 16.00 -31.94
C SER A 188 8.07 17.15 -31.21
N LEU A 189 9.40 17.23 -31.29
CA LEU A 189 10.21 18.28 -30.65
C LEU A 189 9.77 19.68 -31.05
N ARG A 190 9.36 19.87 -32.32
CA ARG A 190 8.98 21.16 -32.88
C ARG A 190 7.50 21.51 -32.70
N THR A 191 6.63 20.53 -32.49
CA THR A 191 5.18 20.73 -32.45
C THR A 191 4.64 20.74 -31.04
N LEU A 192 5.11 19.84 -30.17
CA LEU A 192 4.59 19.68 -28.81
C LEU A 192 5.20 20.71 -27.84
N ALA A 193 4.42 21.06 -26.81
CA ALA A 193 4.87 21.91 -25.72
C ALA A 193 6.11 21.28 -25.03
N PRO A 194 7.18 22.06 -24.77
CA PRO A 194 8.42 21.55 -24.20
C PRO A 194 8.26 20.80 -22.88
N GLU A 195 7.29 21.19 -22.04
CA GLU A 195 6.95 20.52 -20.79
C GLU A 195 6.58 19.05 -20.99
N LEU A 196 5.92 18.73 -22.11
CA LEU A 196 5.51 17.36 -22.41
C LEU A 196 6.71 16.47 -22.72
N ILE A 197 7.75 17.00 -23.36
CA ILE A 197 8.87 16.18 -23.86
C ILE A 197 10.09 16.24 -22.93
N ALA A 198 10.18 17.25 -22.05
CA ALA A 198 11.36 17.46 -21.22
C ALA A 198 11.78 16.23 -20.38
N GLY A 199 10.82 15.44 -19.88
CA GLY A 199 11.11 14.21 -19.15
C GLY A 199 11.77 13.13 -20.02
N ALA A 200 11.38 13.02 -21.28
CA ALA A 200 11.93 12.04 -22.21
C ALA A 200 13.41 12.28 -22.55
N LEU A 201 13.91 13.51 -22.35
CA LEU A 201 15.31 13.87 -22.61
C LEU A 201 16.31 13.20 -21.65
N ASP A 202 15.85 12.74 -20.49
CA ASP A 202 16.65 12.14 -19.41
C ASP A 202 16.72 10.59 -19.48
N GLY A 203 15.99 9.96 -20.41
CA GLY A 203 15.89 8.50 -20.54
C GLY A 203 16.90 7.88 -21.53
N GLU A 204 17.17 6.56 -21.39
CA GLU A 204 18.02 5.78 -22.32
C GLU A 204 17.52 5.83 -23.78
N ASP A 205 16.20 6.05 -23.96
CA ASP A 205 15.52 6.18 -25.25
C ASP A 205 15.32 7.64 -25.70
N GLY A 206 16.08 8.60 -25.16
CA GLY A 206 15.89 10.04 -25.32
C GLY A 206 15.83 10.61 -26.76
N ALA A 207 16.00 9.77 -27.77
CA ALA A 207 15.80 10.09 -29.18
C ALA A 207 14.32 10.09 -29.64
N GLN A 208 13.38 9.52 -28.88
CA GLN A 208 12.00 9.33 -29.37
C GLN A 208 11.01 10.47 -29.02
N ALA A 209 11.38 11.39 -28.12
CA ALA A 209 10.60 12.60 -27.80
C ALA A 209 9.11 12.34 -27.45
N TRP A 210 8.83 11.26 -26.72
CA TRP A 210 7.47 10.92 -26.30
C TRP A 210 6.91 11.94 -25.29
N PRO A 211 5.66 12.39 -25.45
CA PRO A 211 5.04 13.27 -24.47
C PRO A 211 4.68 12.51 -23.17
N ASP A 212 4.99 13.14 -22.04
CA ASP A 212 4.57 12.70 -20.71
C ASP A 212 3.06 12.86 -20.57
N TRP A 213 2.41 11.73 -20.34
CA TRP A 213 0.96 11.63 -20.20
C TRP A 213 0.42 12.43 -19.01
N SER A 214 1.11 12.40 -17.86
CA SER A 214 0.66 13.10 -16.65
C SER A 214 0.73 14.61 -16.86
N VAL A 215 1.81 15.09 -17.50
CA VAL A 215 1.95 16.52 -17.83
C VAL A 215 0.89 16.96 -18.83
N PHE A 216 0.59 16.13 -19.85
CA PHE A 216 -0.50 16.43 -20.79
C PHE A 216 -1.84 16.60 -20.09
N ARG A 217 -2.20 15.64 -19.22
CA ARG A 217 -3.44 15.71 -18.44
C ARG A 217 -3.51 16.98 -17.60
N GLU A 218 -2.44 17.34 -16.90
CA GLU A 218 -2.42 18.55 -16.08
C GLU A 218 -2.56 19.84 -16.89
N ARG A 219 -1.97 19.90 -18.09
CA ARG A 219 -2.09 21.05 -18.99
C ARG A 219 -3.52 21.21 -19.48
N MET A 220 -4.14 20.11 -19.90
CA MET A 220 -5.55 20.07 -20.31
C MET A 220 -6.46 20.61 -19.18
N MET A 221 -6.26 20.16 -17.94
CA MET A 221 -6.99 20.66 -16.77
C MET A 221 -6.79 22.17 -16.49
N ARG A 222 -5.69 22.76 -16.95
CA ARG A 222 -5.39 24.19 -16.83
C ARG A 222 -5.84 24.99 -18.08
N GLY A 223 -6.38 24.33 -19.10
CA GLY A 223 -6.69 24.93 -20.40
C GLY A 223 -5.44 25.38 -21.16
N GLU A 224 -4.30 24.73 -20.91
CA GLU A 224 -3.04 25.03 -21.58
C GLU A 224 -2.86 24.14 -22.82
N ALA A 225 -2.60 24.75 -23.97
CA ALA A 225 -2.38 24.02 -25.22
C ALA A 225 -1.26 22.96 -25.12
N ALA A 226 -1.50 21.78 -25.68
CA ALA A 226 -0.50 20.71 -25.81
C ALA A 226 0.57 20.98 -26.88
N THR A 227 0.31 21.93 -27.77
CA THR A 227 1.20 22.29 -28.89
C THR A 227 1.85 23.66 -28.68
N ARG A 228 2.96 23.90 -29.39
CA ARG A 228 3.63 25.19 -29.40
C ARG A 228 2.86 26.18 -30.27
N ALA A 229 2.72 27.42 -29.79
CA ALA A 229 2.19 28.52 -30.60
C ALA A 229 3.08 28.84 -31.81
N THR A 230 4.39 28.69 -31.66
CA THR A 230 5.38 28.80 -32.75
C THR A 230 6.16 27.50 -32.85
N PRO A 231 6.24 26.87 -34.04
CA PRO A 231 7.03 25.66 -34.20
C PRO A 231 8.49 25.88 -33.77
N GLY A 232 9.08 24.86 -33.13
CA GLY A 232 10.50 24.88 -32.77
C GLY A 232 11.41 25.09 -34.00
N PRO A 233 12.67 25.53 -33.80
CA PRO A 233 13.60 25.75 -34.90
C PRO A 233 13.91 24.45 -35.67
N ALA A 234 14.29 24.58 -36.94
CA ALA A 234 14.63 23.41 -37.76
C ALA A 234 15.91 22.69 -37.29
N THR A 235 16.80 23.41 -36.61
CA THR A 235 18.05 22.89 -36.05
C THR A 235 17.86 22.20 -34.69
N LEU A 236 16.63 22.10 -34.17
CA LEU A 236 16.38 21.69 -32.78
C LEU A 236 16.94 20.30 -32.45
N ALA A 237 16.87 19.33 -33.37
CA ALA A 237 17.45 18.00 -33.15
C ALA A 237 18.98 18.03 -33.08
N ASP A 238 19.64 18.76 -33.98
CA ASP A 238 21.10 18.90 -33.98
C ASP A 238 21.60 19.68 -32.75
N ASP A 239 20.89 20.75 -32.41
CA ASP A 239 21.17 21.58 -31.22
C ASP A 239 20.96 20.76 -29.92
N LEU A 240 19.96 19.88 -29.89
CA LEU A 240 19.71 19.00 -28.74
C LEU A 240 20.81 17.93 -28.60
N ALA A 241 21.24 17.32 -29.72
CA ALA A 241 22.38 16.42 -29.72
C ALA A 241 23.65 17.12 -29.21
N LEU A 242 23.88 18.38 -29.61
CA LEU A 242 24.97 19.20 -29.08
C LEU A 242 24.81 19.49 -27.58
N ALA A 243 23.59 19.74 -27.10
CA ALA A 243 23.31 19.96 -25.68
C ALA A 243 23.58 18.69 -24.83
N GLN A 244 23.36 17.51 -25.39
CA GLN A 244 23.55 16.22 -24.74
C GLN A 244 24.99 15.68 -24.85
N ASP A 245 25.78 16.11 -25.85
CA ASP A 245 27.16 15.68 -26.02
C ASP A 245 28.05 16.08 -24.81
N PRO A 246 28.65 15.11 -24.09
CA PRO A 246 29.56 15.39 -22.98
C PRO A 246 30.77 16.26 -23.37
N ALA A 247 31.19 16.24 -24.64
CA ALA A 247 32.36 16.96 -25.15
C ALA A 247 32.08 18.41 -25.55
N SER A 248 30.82 18.84 -25.60
CA SER A 248 30.44 20.21 -25.96
C SER A 248 31.04 21.26 -25.02
N ALA A 249 31.61 22.32 -25.60
CA ALA A 249 32.21 23.41 -24.83
C ALA A 249 31.14 24.34 -24.23
N ASP A 250 31.43 24.92 -23.06
CA ASP A 250 30.53 25.85 -22.37
C ASP A 250 30.07 27.03 -23.24
N GLU A 251 30.91 27.55 -24.13
CA GLU A 251 30.53 28.66 -25.02
C GLU A 251 29.43 28.23 -26.01
N GLN A 252 29.52 27.00 -26.53
CA GLN A 252 28.51 26.43 -27.43
C GLN A 252 27.21 26.19 -26.66
N LEU A 253 27.28 25.56 -25.49
CA LEU A 253 26.13 25.28 -24.64
C LEU A 253 25.44 26.58 -24.19
N ARG A 254 26.19 27.63 -23.87
CA ARG A 254 25.66 28.94 -23.49
C ARG A 254 24.86 29.57 -24.62
N ALA A 255 25.30 29.40 -25.88
CA ALA A 255 24.55 29.89 -27.03
C ALA A 255 23.20 29.18 -27.21
N LEU A 256 23.08 27.92 -26.79
CA LEU A 256 21.82 27.15 -26.90
C LEU A 256 20.75 27.61 -25.92
N ILE A 257 21.13 28.01 -24.70
CA ILE A 257 20.21 28.42 -23.62
C ILE A 257 19.23 29.51 -24.08
N ALA A 258 19.67 30.44 -24.92
CA ALA A 258 18.84 31.55 -25.39
C ALA A 258 17.98 31.23 -26.63
N ARG A 259 18.17 30.06 -27.26
CA ARG A 259 17.57 29.74 -28.57
C ARG A 259 16.22 29.06 -28.44
N ASP A 260 16.08 28.14 -27.51
CA ASP A 260 14.85 27.41 -27.26
C ASP A 260 14.83 26.91 -25.80
N ARG A 261 13.67 26.91 -25.17
CA ARG A 261 13.52 26.47 -23.78
C ARG A 261 13.78 24.98 -23.59
N LEU A 262 13.53 24.15 -24.60
CA LEU A 262 13.87 22.73 -24.55
C LEU A 262 15.39 22.54 -24.51
N LEU A 263 16.14 23.38 -25.23
CA LEU A 263 17.61 23.37 -25.20
C LEU A 263 18.15 23.87 -23.84
N ALA A 264 17.56 24.92 -23.27
CA ALA A 264 17.90 25.35 -21.91
C ALA A 264 17.65 24.22 -20.89
N THR A 265 16.56 23.47 -21.07
CA THR A 265 16.22 22.31 -20.22
C THR A 265 17.22 21.17 -20.39
N ALA A 266 17.58 20.82 -21.63
CA ALA A 266 18.60 19.80 -21.91
C ALA A 266 19.97 20.15 -21.30
N VAL A 267 20.38 21.42 -21.39
CA VAL A 267 21.60 21.90 -20.72
C VAL A 267 21.47 21.77 -19.20
N ALA A 268 20.30 22.08 -18.62
CA ALA A 268 20.04 21.95 -17.19
C ALA A 268 19.99 20.50 -16.68
N GLN A 269 19.71 19.52 -17.55
CA GLN A 269 19.69 18.09 -17.19
C GLN A 269 21.08 17.45 -17.18
N ARG A 270 22.11 18.13 -17.69
CA ARG A 270 23.47 17.56 -17.75
C ARG A 270 23.97 17.19 -16.35
N PRO A 271 24.54 15.98 -16.16
CA PRO A 271 25.02 15.53 -14.85
C PRO A 271 26.20 16.36 -14.34
N VAL A 272 26.98 16.94 -15.25
CA VAL A 272 28.09 17.85 -14.94
C VAL A 272 27.82 19.18 -15.63
N LEU A 273 27.66 20.23 -14.82
CA LEU A 273 27.39 21.59 -15.27
C LEU A 273 28.38 22.55 -14.61
N SER A 274 29.02 23.41 -15.41
CA SER A 274 29.88 24.47 -14.88
C SER A 274 29.05 25.56 -14.19
N ASP A 275 29.66 26.30 -13.26
CA ASP A 275 28.99 27.43 -12.62
C ASP A 275 28.61 28.52 -13.63
N ALA A 276 29.38 28.71 -14.70
CA ALA A 276 29.08 29.70 -15.74
C ALA A 276 27.80 29.36 -16.53
N LEU A 277 27.55 28.08 -16.79
CA LEU A 277 26.32 27.62 -17.44
C LEU A 277 25.13 27.63 -16.48
N ALA A 278 25.32 27.19 -15.23
CA ALA A 278 24.30 27.28 -14.19
C ALA A 278 23.82 28.74 -14.01
N ASP A 279 24.75 29.68 -14.00
CA ASP A 279 24.44 31.11 -13.88
C ASP A 279 23.72 31.64 -15.12
N ALA A 280 24.11 31.20 -16.32
CA ALA A 280 23.41 31.56 -17.55
C ALA A 280 21.94 31.08 -17.55
N LEU A 281 21.67 29.87 -17.06
CA LEU A 281 20.30 29.34 -16.91
C LEU A 281 19.50 30.19 -15.91
N ILE A 282 20.09 30.52 -14.76
CA ILE A 282 19.45 31.34 -13.72
C ILE A 282 19.13 32.74 -14.24
N ASP A 283 20.05 33.36 -14.96
CA ASP A 283 19.85 34.69 -15.53
C ASP A 283 18.72 34.67 -16.58
N GLN A 284 18.71 33.64 -17.44
CA GLN A 284 17.68 33.45 -18.46
C GLN A 284 16.29 33.24 -17.81
N GLY A 285 16.19 32.48 -16.74
CA GLY A 285 15.02 32.46 -15.85
C GLY A 285 13.84 31.59 -16.31
N ASP A 286 14.02 30.66 -17.26
CA ASP A 286 12.97 29.73 -17.67
C ASP A 286 12.60 28.75 -16.53
N PRO A 287 11.33 28.69 -16.10
CA PRO A 287 10.91 27.84 -14.98
C PRO A 287 11.13 26.34 -15.21
N LEU A 288 11.01 25.86 -16.46
CA LEU A 288 11.18 24.43 -16.77
C LEU A 288 12.65 24.05 -16.60
N ALA A 289 13.57 24.79 -17.23
CA ALA A 289 15.01 24.56 -17.09
C ALA A 289 15.48 24.70 -15.63
N LEU A 290 15.02 25.72 -14.91
CA LEU A 290 15.39 25.92 -13.51
C LEU A 290 14.79 24.88 -12.57
N GLY A 291 13.61 24.33 -12.88
CA GLY A 291 13.03 23.21 -12.13
C GLY A 291 13.90 21.95 -12.24
N TRP A 292 14.44 21.66 -13.43
CA TRP A 292 15.40 20.58 -13.63
C TRP A 292 16.72 20.84 -12.92
N LEU A 293 17.26 22.06 -13.03
CA LEU A 293 18.49 22.45 -12.33
C LEU A 293 18.36 22.32 -10.80
N ALA A 294 17.18 22.62 -10.24
CA ALA A 294 16.92 22.49 -8.80
C ALA A 294 16.78 21.02 -8.35
N ARG A 295 16.42 20.10 -9.24
CA ARG A 295 16.32 18.65 -8.95
C ARG A 295 17.65 17.92 -9.01
N GLN A 296 18.70 18.52 -9.57
CA GLN A 296 20.01 17.89 -9.63
C GLN A 296 20.51 17.53 -8.22
N PRO A 297 20.87 16.27 -7.93
CA PRO A 297 21.24 15.84 -6.57
C PRO A 297 22.41 16.63 -5.94
N THR A 298 23.29 17.16 -6.80
CA THR A 298 24.48 17.93 -6.41
C THR A 298 24.24 19.44 -6.39
N CYS A 299 23.01 19.91 -6.61
CA CYS A 299 22.70 21.34 -6.66
C CYS A 299 23.04 21.99 -5.30
N PRO A 300 23.97 22.96 -5.26
CA PRO A 300 24.43 23.54 -4.01
C PRO A 300 23.39 24.52 -3.45
N ALA A 301 23.36 24.64 -2.13
CA ALA A 301 22.36 25.43 -1.41
C ALA A 301 22.23 26.89 -1.92
N ARG A 302 23.36 27.55 -2.21
CA ARG A 302 23.38 28.93 -2.75
C ARG A 302 22.70 29.02 -4.12
N ARG A 303 22.78 27.98 -4.94
CA ARG A 303 22.15 27.94 -6.27
C ARG A 303 20.64 27.78 -6.13
N LEU A 304 20.18 26.88 -5.25
CA LEU A 304 18.77 26.76 -4.89
C LEU A 304 18.18 28.09 -4.43
N GLU A 305 18.91 28.84 -3.59
CA GLU A 305 18.47 30.17 -3.15
C GLU A 305 18.32 31.17 -4.30
N ARG A 306 19.26 31.18 -5.25
CA ARG A 306 19.20 32.04 -6.44
C ARG A 306 18.05 31.63 -7.38
N ILE A 307 17.84 30.33 -7.56
CA ILE A 307 16.73 29.80 -8.36
C ILE A 307 15.39 30.29 -7.79
N VAL A 308 15.17 30.13 -6.48
CA VAL A 308 13.93 30.57 -5.83
C VAL A 308 13.79 32.09 -5.85
N ALA A 309 14.88 32.84 -5.70
CA ALA A 309 14.85 34.30 -5.83
C ALA A 309 14.45 34.75 -7.25
N ARG A 310 14.83 33.97 -8.28
CA ARG A 310 14.49 34.23 -9.67
C ARG A 310 13.06 33.81 -10.01
N VAL A 311 12.67 32.60 -9.59
CA VAL A 311 11.37 31.98 -9.86
C VAL A 311 10.80 31.44 -8.55
N PRO A 312 10.03 32.27 -7.81
CA PRO A 312 9.49 31.87 -6.51
C PRO A 312 8.61 30.62 -6.53
N ALA A 313 7.98 30.29 -7.67
CA ALA A 313 7.18 29.08 -7.84
C ALA A 313 7.99 27.78 -7.67
N LEU A 314 9.33 27.82 -7.83
CA LEU A 314 10.21 26.66 -7.64
C LEU A 314 10.63 26.43 -6.18
N ALA A 315 10.08 27.20 -5.22
CA ALA A 315 10.38 27.04 -3.80
C ALA A 315 10.09 25.63 -3.30
N GLU A 316 8.98 25.01 -3.72
CA GLU A 316 8.63 23.63 -3.36
C GLU A 316 9.72 22.63 -3.78
N ILE A 317 10.14 22.66 -5.05
CA ILE A 317 11.19 21.78 -5.58
C ILE A 317 12.50 22.00 -4.83
N ALA A 318 12.88 23.27 -4.61
CA ALA A 318 14.10 23.60 -3.90
C ALA A 318 14.09 23.17 -2.42
N LEU A 319 12.91 23.21 -1.78
CA LEU A 319 12.72 22.78 -0.40
C LEU A 319 12.67 21.27 -0.25
N ALA A 320 12.27 20.52 -1.27
CA ALA A 320 12.38 19.05 -1.26
C ALA A 320 13.84 18.59 -1.31
N HIS A 321 14.75 19.43 -1.82
CA HIS A 321 16.15 19.07 -2.02
C HIS A 321 16.92 18.86 -0.69
N PRO A 322 17.79 17.83 -0.55
CA PRO A 322 18.58 17.60 0.66
C PRO A 322 19.47 18.80 1.05
N ASN A 323 20.05 19.48 0.05
CA ASN A 323 20.93 20.64 0.25
C ASN A 323 20.20 21.98 0.52
N ALA A 324 18.88 21.99 0.72
CA ALA A 324 18.15 23.22 1.04
C ALA A 324 18.73 23.92 2.28
N SER A 325 19.14 25.19 2.16
CA SER A 325 19.77 25.92 3.28
C SER A 325 18.77 26.25 4.39
N ALA A 326 19.28 26.42 5.62
CA ALA A 326 18.49 26.94 6.73
C ALA A 326 17.86 28.32 6.40
N ALA A 327 18.57 29.17 5.65
CA ALA A 327 18.07 30.47 5.22
C ALA A 327 16.89 30.34 4.25
N LEU A 328 16.95 29.41 3.29
CA LEU A 328 15.86 29.14 2.37
C LEU A 328 14.63 28.61 3.10
N LYS A 329 14.82 27.66 4.02
CA LYS A 329 13.76 27.11 4.89
C LYS A 329 13.08 28.22 5.70
N ALA A 330 13.87 29.07 6.37
CA ALA A 330 13.34 30.16 7.20
C ALA A 330 12.55 31.21 6.40
N ARG A 331 13.05 31.64 5.23
CA ARG A 331 12.30 32.57 4.36
C ARG A 331 11.00 31.95 3.86
N SER A 332 11.05 30.67 3.49
CA SER A 332 9.87 29.98 2.92
C SER A 332 8.77 29.80 3.96
N ALA A 333 9.12 29.60 5.23
CA ALA A 333 8.16 29.53 6.32
C ALA A 333 7.37 30.84 6.53
N GLN A 334 7.93 32.00 6.20
CA GLN A 334 7.34 33.31 6.52
C GLN A 334 6.62 34.01 5.36
N GLY A 335 6.93 33.66 4.11
CA GLY A 335 6.44 34.43 2.94
C GLY A 335 6.26 33.65 1.64
N ALA A 336 6.37 32.32 1.65
CA ALA A 336 6.14 31.51 0.44
C ALA A 336 4.68 31.07 0.28
N THR A 337 4.36 30.47 -0.86
CA THR A 337 3.04 29.89 -1.16
C THR A 337 2.69 28.76 -0.18
N PRO A 338 1.39 28.43 0.01
CA PRO A 338 0.99 27.26 0.79
C PRO A 338 1.70 25.96 0.38
N ALA A 339 1.88 25.73 -0.92
CA ALA A 339 2.61 24.57 -1.45
C ALA A 339 4.06 24.49 -0.96
N ALA A 340 4.79 25.63 -0.93
CA ALA A 340 6.14 25.67 -0.40
C ALA A 340 6.20 25.42 1.12
N ARG A 341 5.23 25.94 1.88
CA ARG A 341 5.13 25.70 3.33
C ARG A 341 4.73 24.24 3.62
N LEU A 342 3.89 23.65 2.79
CA LEU A 342 3.52 22.23 2.84
C LEU A 342 4.73 21.33 2.58
N ALA A 343 5.51 21.63 1.53
CA ALA A 343 6.75 20.92 1.23
C ALA A 343 7.77 21.04 2.38
N LEU A 344 7.87 22.23 3.00
CA LEU A 344 8.71 22.42 4.18
C LEU A 344 8.22 21.57 5.35
N ALA A 345 6.91 21.53 5.63
CA ALA A 345 6.31 20.72 6.69
C ALA A 345 6.49 19.21 6.49
N GLY A 346 6.68 18.76 5.25
CA GLY A 346 6.99 17.36 4.94
C GLY A 346 8.43 16.94 5.24
N ARG A 347 9.32 17.86 5.61
CA ARG A 347 10.73 17.56 5.83
C ARG A 347 11.00 16.98 7.22
N PRO A 348 11.73 15.85 7.36
CA PRO A 348 12.01 15.25 8.66
C PRO A 348 13.07 16.00 9.50
N ASP A 349 13.83 16.92 8.89
CA ASP A 349 15.01 17.58 9.45
C ASP A 349 14.76 19.03 9.91
N LEU A 350 13.52 19.40 10.23
CA LEU A 350 13.20 20.74 10.72
C LEU A 350 13.69 20.99 12.15
N ASP A 351 14.18 22.21 12.39
CA ASP A 351 14.45 22.67 13.75
C ASP A 351 13.14 22.97 14.51
N THR A 352 13.26 23.04 15.84
CA THR A 352 12.11 23.22 16.74
C THR A 352 11.34 24.53 16.53
N GLY A 353 12.02 25.60 16.11
CA GLY A 353 11.41 26.91 15.90
C GLY A 353 10.58 26.94 14.62
N LEU A 354 11.12 26.42 13.51
CA LEU A 354 10.40 26.29 12.24
C LEU A 354 9.19 25.35 12.38
N LEU A 355 9.37 24.22 13.05
CA LEU A 355 8.27 23.30 13.31
C LEU A 355 7.14 23.97 14.11
N ALA A 356 7.47 24.70 15.17
CA ALA A 356 6.46 25.44 15.95
C ALA A 356 5.70 26.46 15.09
N GLY A 357 6.38 27.13 14.15
CA GLY A 357 5.74 28.03 13.20
C GLY A 357 4.76 27.32 12.26
N LEU A 358 5.16 26.18 11.69
CA LEU A 358 4.32 25.41 10.76
C LEU A 358 3.12 24.74 11.44
N LEU A 359 3.25 24.37 12.71
CA LEU A 359 2.12 23.89 13.52
C LEU A 359 1.12 25.00 13.87
N ALA A 360 1.48 26.27 13.68
CA ALA A 360 0.63 27.43 13.84
C ALA A 360 0.34 28.12 12.49
N ASP A 361 0.64 27.47 11.36
CA ASP A 361 0.42 28.03 10.02
C ASP A 361 -1.07 28.35 9.84
N PRO A 362 -1.45 29.44 9.14
CA PRO A 362 -2.86 29.69 8.82
C PRO A 362 -3.50 28.57 7.99
N ASP A 363 -2.73 27.86 7.17
CA ASP A 363 -3.24 26.79 6.31
C ASP A 363 -3.34 25.44 7.06
N PRO A 364 -4.55 24.84 7.18
CA PRO A 364 -4.72 23.56 7.86
C PRO A 364 -4.01 22.39 7.17
N ALA A 365 -3.79 22.43 5.86
CA ALA A 365 -3.02 21.40 5.15
C ALA A 365 -1.56 21.38 5.61
N VAL A 366 -0.96 22.56 5.82
CA VAL A 366 0.41 22.69 6.35
C VAL A 366 0.47 22.16 7.78
N ARG A 367 -0.50 22.49 8.64
CA ARG A 367 -0.56 21.99 10.02
C ARG A 367 -0.71 20.48 10.08
N LYS A 368 -1.57 19.87 9.24
CA LYS A 368 -1.73 18.42 9.13
C LYS A 368 -0.46 17.72 8.65
N GLN A 369 0.20 18.26 7.63
CA GLN A 369 1.46 17.70 7.13
C GLN A 369 2.55 17.74 8.21
N ALA A 370 2.71 18.87 8.90
CA ALA A 370 3.66 19.01 10.00
C ALA A 370 3.34 18.03 11.14
N LEU A 371 2.06 17.87 11.48
CA LEU A 371 1.61 16.87 12.45
C LEU A 371 2.01 15.45 12.04
N TRP A 372 1.72 15.03 10.81
CA TRP A 372 2.00 13.65 10.36
C TRP A 372 3.51 13.37 10.28
N THR A 373 4.28 14.30 9.73
CA THR A 373 5.73 14.14 9.60
C THR A 373 6.43 14.16 10.97
N HIS A 374 5.92 14.93 11.94
CA HIS A 374 6.61 15.17 13.20
C HIS A 374 5.91 14.64 14.46
N ALA A 375 4.79 13.91 14.34
CA ALA A 375 4.00 13.39 15.46
C ALA A 375 4.85 12.79 16.60
N PRO A 376 5.88 11.95 16.33
CA PRO A 376 6.76 11.41 17.36
C PRO A 376 7.50 12.44 18.23
N ARG A 377 7.76 13.64 17.69
CA ARG A 377 8.61 14.67 18.30
C ARG A 377 7.81 15.81 18.94
N LEU A 378 6.47 15.80 18.82
CA LEU A 378 5.64 16.88 19.33
C LEU A 378 5.58 16.85 20.86
N SER A 379 5.79 18.01 21.49
CA SER A 379 5.64 18.20 22.93
C SER A 379 4.17 18.09 23.36
N PRO A 380 3.88 17.80 24.65
CA PRO A 380 2.51 17.80 25.16
C PRO A 380 1.74 19.09 24.88
N ALA A 381 2.41 20.25 24.96
CA ALA A 381 1.80 21.55 24.67
C ALA A 381 1.40 21.69 23.19
N GLN A 382 2.27 21.26 22.26
CA GLN A 382 1.96 21.27 20.83
C GLN A 382 0.81 20.31 20.50
N ARG A 383 0.78 19.12 21.12
CA ARG A 383 -0.35 18.19 20.98
C ARG A 383 -1.67 18.79 21.45
N GLY A 384 -1.66 19.44 22.62
CA GLY A 384 -2.83 20.13 23.16
C GLY A 384 -3.33 21.26 22.26
N ALA A 385 -2.42 22.04 21.67
CA ALA A 385 -2.77 23.09 20.73
C ALA A 385 -3.46 22.55 19.46
N LEU A 386 -2.91 21.50 18.84
CA LEU A 386 -3.51 20.86 17.66
C LEU A 386 -4.83 20.16 17.98
N ALA A 387 -4.97 19.59 19.19
CA ALA A 387 -6.23 19.00 19.63
C ALA A 387 -7.35 20.04 19.84
N ALA A 388 -6.99 21.31 20.04
CA ALA A 388 -7.90 22.43 20.16
C ALA A 388 -7.88 23.35 18.92
N ASP A 389 -7.35 22.86 17.80
CA ASP A 389 -7.22 23.63 16.56
C ASP A 389 -8.60 24.12 16.07
N PRO A 390 -8.73 25.33 15.54
CA PRO A 390 -10.00 25.81 14.99
C PRO A 390 -10.53 24.93 13.84
N ASP A 391 -9.64 24.28 13.08
CA ASP A 391 -9.99 23.42 11.96
C ASP A 391 -10.27 21.97 12.42
N ALA A 392 -11.42 21.44 12.03
CA ALA A 392 -11.86 20.11 12.45
C ALA A 392 -11.04 18.98 11.83
N GLU A 393 -10.49 19.16 10.63
CA GLU A 393 -9.64 18.15 9.99
C GLU A 393 -8.29 18.03 10.71
N VAL A 394 -7.74 19.15 11.19
CA VAL A 394 -6.53 19.13 12.04
C VAL A 394 -6.80 18.40 13.35
N ARG A 395 -7.92 18.71 14.03
CA ARG A 395 -8.31 18.01 15.27
C ARG A 395 -8.54 16.51 15.05
N ALA A 396 -9.15 16.13 13.93
CA ALA A 396 -9.31 14.72 13.55
C ALA A 396 -7.96 14.05 13.24
N ALA A 397 -7.04 14.76 12.57
CA ALA A 397 -5.71 14.24 12.26
C ALA A 397 -4.89 13.92 13.54
N VAL A 398 -5.07 14.66 14.64
CA VAL A 398 -4.46 14.36 15.95
C VAL A 398 -4.83 12.96 16.45
N LEU A 399 -6.07 12.54 16.21
CA LEU A 399 -6.57 11.23 16.63
C LEU A 399 -6.11 10.11 15.70
N ASN A 400 -5.92 10.41 14.42
CA ASN A 400 -5.45 9.47 13.40
C ASN A 400 -3.91 9.30 13.38
N ALA A 401 -3.17 10.24 13.98
CA ALA A 401 -1.71 10.16 14.05
C ALA A 401 -1.26 9.05 15.02
N ARG A 402 -0.98 7.86 14.47
CA ARG A 402 -0.66 6.62 15.20
C ARG A 402 0.37 6.79 16.33
N TYR A 403 1.42 7.59 16.10
CA TYR A 403 2.51 7.78 17.05
C TYR A 403 2.33 8.95 18.03
N LEU A 404 1.26 9.73 17.89
CA LEU A 404 1.04 10.94 18.70
C LEU A 404 0.61 10.62 20.14
N ARG A 405 -0.01 9.46 20.35
CA ARG A 405 -0.46 8.92 21.66
C ARG A 405 -1.22 9.98 22.50
N PRO A 406 -2.38 10.46 22.04
CA PRO A 406 -3.18 11.46 22.76
C PRO A 406 -3.55 10.97 24.17
N ASP A 407 -3.48 11.86 25.14
CA ASP A 407 -3.83 11.54 26.53
C ASP A 407 -5.35 11.56 26.77
N ALA A 408 -5.77 11.13 27.97
CA ALA A 408 -7.17 11.06 28.34
C ALA A 408 -7.90 12.42 28.31
N SER A 409 -7.20 13.54 28.44
CA SER A 409 -7.82 14.86 28.37
C SER A 409 -8.22 15.22 26.94
N ILE A 410 -7.32 14.98 25.98
CA ILE A 410 -7.57 15.16 24.54
C ILE A 410 -8.72 14.26 24.09
N LEU A 411 -8.69 12.98 24.47
CA LEU A 411 -9.74 12.02 24.08
C LEU A 411 -11.12 12.38 24.65
N ARG A 412 -11.20 12.88 25.89
CA ARG A 412 -12.47 13.35 26.47
C ARG A 412 -13.00 14.61 25.80
N ALA A 413 -12.12 15.55 25.44
CA ALA A 413 -12.49 16.76 24.71
C ALA A 413 -13.06 16.40 23.32
N ALA A 414 -12.36 15.54 22.57
CA ALA A 414 -12.80 15.06 21.26
C ALA A 414 -14.18 14.36 21.31
N ALA A 415 -14.51 13.68 22.41
CA ALA A 415 -15.83 13.03 22.58
C ALA A 415 -17.00 14.02 22.72
N SER A 416 -16.70 15.30 22.90
CA SER A 416 -17.66 16.39 22.98
C SER A 416 -17.46 17.41 21.85
N ASP A 417 -16.65 17.07 20.86
CA ASP A 417 -16.38 17.96 19.74
C ASP A 417 -17.67 18.23 18.95
N THR A 418 -17.82 19.47 18.48
CA THR A 418 -18.98 19.85 17.67
C THR A 418 -18.95 19.18 16.28
N ALA A 419 -17.76 18.89 15.76
CA ALA A 419 -17.55 18.33 14.44
C ALA A 419 -17.68 16.78 14.45
N PRO A 420 -18.59 16.18 13.65
CA PRO A 420 -18.79 14.73 13.61
C PRO A 420 -17.55 13.97 13.13
N GLU A 421 -16.73 14.54 12.25
CA GLU A 421 -15.48 13.96 11.77
C GLU A 421 -14.44 13.74 12.88
N VAL A 422 -14.37 14.65 13.86
CA VAL A 422 -13.50 14.48 15.04
C VAL A 422 -14.02 13.36 15.92
N ARG A 423 -15.33 13.30 16.16
CA ARG A 423 -15.95 12.23 16.97
C ARG A 423 -15.83 10.87 16.30
N ARG A 424 -15.93 10.81 14.97
CA ARG A 424 -15.69 9.61 14.15
C ARG A 424 -14.23 9.15 14.25
N ALA A 425 -13.28 10.07 14.10
CA ALA A 425 -11.85 9.78 14.27
C ALA A 425 -11.54 9.26 15.68
N LEU A 426 -12.19 9.82 16.71
CA LEU A 426 -12.07 9.33 18.08
C LEU A 426 -12.65 7.92 18.22
N ALA A 427 -13.85 7.67 17.69
CA ALA A 427 -14.48 6.35 17.74
C ALA A 427 -13.57 5.28 17.11
N GLN A 428 -12.98 5.60 15.95
CA GLN A 428 -12.02 4.73 15.27
C GLN A 428 -10.74 4.54 16.09
N HIS A 429 -10.18 5.61 16.65
CA HIS A 429 -9.01 5.55 17.54
C HIS A 429 -9.26 4.59 18.74
N LEU A 430 -10.41 4.69 19.40
CA LEU A 430 -10.75 3.82 20.52
C LEU A 430 -10.99 2.37 20.07
N ALA A 431 -11.56 2.16 18.88
CA ALA A 431 -11.70 0.84 18.28
C ALA A 431 -10.32 0.23 18.01
N ASP A 432 -9.40 0.97 17.42
CA ASP A 432 -8.05 0.49 17.14
C ASP A 432 -7.26 0.19 18.43
N GLN A 433 -7.48 0.94 19.51
CA GLN A 433 -7.00 0.57 20.85
C GLN A 433 -7.62 -0.75 21.34
N ALA A 434 -8.93 -0.93 21.15
CA ALA A 434 -9.65 -2.15 21.55
C ALA A 434 -9.11 -3.40 20.85
N LEU A 435 -8.75 -3.24 19.57
CA LEU A 435 -8.27 -4.28 18.68
C LEU A 435 -6.77 -4.51 18.78
N GLY A 436 -6.07 -3.68 19.56
CA GLY A 436 -4.64 -3.72 19.71
C GLY A 436 -3.83 -3.33 18.46
N ARG A 437 -4.42 -2.49 17.60
CA ARG A 437 -3.73 -1.93 16.43
C ARG A 437 -2.87 -0.72 16.79
N ILE A 438 -3.25 -0.01 17.86
CA ILE A 438 -2.52 1.13 18.38
C ILE A 438 -2.32 1.01 19.89
N ASP A 439 -1.33 1.74 20.40
CA ASP A 439 -1.09 1.85 21.84
C ASP A 439 -2.35 2.34 22.56
N ALA A 440 -2.63 1.74 23.72
CA ALA A 440 -3.69 2.17 24.64
C ALA A 440 -3.08 2.90 25.85
N PRO A 441 -2.76 4.22 25.75
CA PRO A 441 -2.22 4.99 26.87
C PRO A 441 -3.25 5.23 27.99
N ILE A 442 -4.52 4.94 27.76
CA ILE A 442 -5.60 5.08 28.75
C ILE A 442 -6.05 3.72 29.29
N ASP A 443 -6.53 3.72 30.53
CA ASP A 443 -7.08 2.50 31.15
C ASP A 443 -8.43 2.09 30.53
N LEU A 444 -8.79 0.81 30.73
CA LEU A 444 -10.03 0.23 30.22
C LEU A 444 -11.28 0.99 30.68
N PRO A 445 -11.44 1.35 31.97
CA PRO A 445 -12.61 2.12 32.42
C PRO A 445 -12.74 3.48 31.72
N THR A 446 -11.64 4.22 31.54
CA THR A 446 -11.65 5.51 30.84
C THR A 446 -12.06 5.31 29.38
N ARG A 447 -11.49 4.31 28.70
CA ARG A 447 -11.82 4.00 27.31
C ARG A 447 -13.31 3.68 27.15
N GLN A 448 -13.85 2.82 28.01
CA GLN A 448 -15.27 2.42 27.98
C GLN A 448 -16.20 3.60 28.29
N ALA A 449 -15.83 4.48 29.22
CA ALA A 449 -16.62 5.67 29.54
C ALA A 449 -16.69 6.65 28.35
N ILE A 450 -15.58 6.84 27.62
CA ILE A 450 -15.57 7.68 26.42
C ILE A 450 -16.39 7.03 25.30
N ALA A 451 -16.21 5.73 25.06
CA ALA A 451 -16.97 4.99 24.06
C ALA A 451 -18.49 5.03 24.35
N ALA A 452 -18.91 4.87 25.60
CA ALA A 452 -20.31 4.94 26.00
C ALA A 452 -20.95 6.30 25.67
N ARG A 453 -20.19 7.39 25.75
CA ARG A 453 -20.65 8.72 25.31
C ARG A 453 -20.85 8.77 23.80
N LEU A 454 -19.94 8.22 23.02
CA LEU A 454 -20.03 8.15 21.55
C LEU A 454 -21.17 7.24 21.07
N LEU A 455 -21.59 6.26 21.87
CA LEU A 455 -22.77 5.44 21.56
C LEU A 455 -24.10 6.19 21.64
N ALA A 456 -24.11 7.38 22.24
CA ALA A 456 -25.27 8.28 22.25
C ALA A 456 -25.24 9.28 21.08
N ASP A 457 -24.25 9.20 20.19
CA ASP A 457 -24.13 10.07 19.02
C ASP A 457 -25.28 9.84 18.02
N PRO A 458 -25.84 10.90 17.42
CA PRO A 458 -26.84 10.74 16.36
C PRO A 458 -26.28 10.11 15.08
N GLU A 459 -24.97 10.22 14.82
CA GLU A 459 -24.35 9.75 13.58
C GLU A 459 -23.98 8.25 13.65
N PRO A 460 -24.56 7.39 12.79
CA PRO A 460 -24.25 5.95 12.79
C PRO A 460 -22.77 5.64 12.58
N ASP A 461 -22.06 6.46 11.80
CA ASP A 461 -20.63 6.28 11.50
C ASP A 461 -19.73 6.59 12.70
N VAL A 462 -20.25 7.28 13.73
CA VAL A 462 -19.57 7.45 15.03
C VAL A 462 -19.89 6.26 15.95
N VAL A 463 -21.15 5.84 15.95
CA VAL A 463 -21.64 4.75 16.82
C VAL A 463 -20.96 3.43 16.46
N LEU A 464 -20.87 3.08 15.17
CA LEU A 464 -20.39 1.76 14.73
C LEU A 464 -18.96 1.43 15.21
N PRO A 465 -17.94 2.30 15.04
CA PRO A 465 -16.61 2.02 15.59
C PRO A 465 -16.58 2.07 17.13
N ALA A 466 -17.35 2.99 17.75
CA ALA A 466 -17.37 3.15 19.19
C ALA A 466 -17.88 1.90 19.94
N ILE A 467 -18.77 1.11 19.32
CA ILE A 467 -19.26 -0.16 19.88
C ILE A 467 -18.10 -1.09 20.24
N THR A 468 -17.08 -1.21 19.41
CA THR A 468 -15.92 -2.10 19.64
C THR A 468 -15.19 -1.76 20.94
N ALA A 469 -15.17 -0.49 21.34
CA ALA A 469 -14.46 0.00 22.52
C ALA A 469 -15.31 0.07 23.80
N ALA A 470 -16.64 -0.10 23.70
CA ALA A 470 -17.57 0.01 24.81
C ALA A 470 -17.60 -1.25 25.69
N ALA A 471 -18.18 -1.12 26.89
CA ALA A 471 -18.48 -2.27 27.74
C ALA A 471 -19.66 -3.10 27.18
N THR A 472 -19.74 -4.38 27.56
CA THR A 472 -20.66 -5.35 26.95
C THR A 472 -22.13 -4.91 27.04
N ALA A 473 -22.56 -4.36 28.18
CA ALA A 473 -23.94 -3.95 28.36
C ALA A 473 -24.33 -2.84 27.35
N GLU A 474 -23.42 -1.90 27.13
CA GLU A 474 -23.55 -0.79 26.19
C GLU A 474 -23.48 -1.27 24.74
N GLN A 475 -22.60 -2.23 24.42
CA GLN A 475 -22.55 -2.88 23.10
C GLN A 475 -23.91 -3.49 22.74
N LEU A 476 -24.51 -4.27 23.66
CA LEU A 476 -25.79 -4.91 23.45
C LEU A 476 -26.94 -3.89 23.34
N ALA A 477 -26.93 -2.85 24.17
CA ALA A 477 -27.92 -1.79 24.10
C ALA A 477 -27.85 -0.99 22.78
N ALA A 478 -26.63 -0.70 22.30
CA ALA A 478 -26.43 -0.03 21.02
C ALA A 478 -26.87 -0.90 19.84
N LEU A 479 -26.51 -2.18 19.84
CA LEU A 479 -26.92 -3.12 18.80
C LEU A 479 -28.45 -3.21 18.64
N ALA A 480 -29.20 -3.15 19.75
CA ALA A 480 -30.66 -3.18 19.73
C ALA A 480 -31.29 -1.93 19.07
N ARG A 481 -30.61 -0.78 19.12
CA ARG A 481 -31.07 0.49 18.54
C ARG A 481 -30.74 0.63 17.06
N LEU A 482 -29.75 -0.10 16.56
CA LEU A 482 -29.33 0.00 15.15
C LEU A 482 -30.39 -0.60 14.19
N PRO A 483 -30.54 -0.04 12.98
CA PRO A 483 -31.35 -0.63 11.92
C PRO A 483 -30.86 -2.03 11.54
N GLU A 484 -31.77 -2.92 11.14
CA GLU A 484 -31.45 -4.32 10.81
C GLU A 484 -30.28 -4.44 9.81
N ALA A 485 -30.27 -3.61 8.76
CA ALA A 485 -29.23 -3.57 7.73
C ALA A 485 -27.81 -3.27 8.27
N ARG A 486 -27.69 -2.69 9.47
CA ARG A 486 -26.41 -2.37 10.12
C ARG A 486 -26.07 -3.32 11.27
N ARG A 487 -26.99 -4.18 11.71
CA ARG A 487 -26.78 -5.07 12.86
C ARG A 487 -25.74 -6.15 12.58
N GLU A 488 -25.69 -6.70 11.36
CA GLU A 488 -24.66 -7.68 11.01
C GLU A 488 -23.26 -7.08 11.11
N PHE A 489 -23.04 -5.92 10.48
CA PHE A 489 -21.78 -5.20 10.56
C PHE A 489 -21.41 -4.83 12.00
N ALA A 490 -22.37 -4.39 12.81
CA ALA A 490 -22.12 -4.13 14.24
C ALA A 490 -21.73 -5.39 15.02
N ARG A 491 -22.34 -6.56 14.74
CA ARG A 491 -21.92 -7.84 15.35
C ARG A 491 -20.52 -8.25 14.93
N GLU A 492 -20.14 -7.99 13.67
CA GLU A 492 -18.77 -8.20 13.17
C GLU A 492 -17.77 -7.33 13.93
N GLN A 493 -18.06 -6.03 14.12
CA GLN A 493 -17.23 -5.12 14.90
C GLN A 493 -17.08 -5.57 16.37
N ILE A 494 -18.19 -5.97 17.01
CA ILE A 494 -18.17 -6.53 18.37
C ILE A 494 -17.31 -7.79 18.44
N ALA A 495 -17.46 -8.70 17.46
CA ALA A 495 -16.75 -9.97 17.44
C ALA A 495 -15.23 -9.80 17.46
N HIS A 496 -14.71 -8.74 16.81
CA HIS A 496 -13.28 -8.46 16.79
C HIS A 496 -12.67 -8.11 18.17
N GLY A 497 -13.42 -7.43 19.05
CA GLY A 497 -12.86 -6.83 20.27
C GLY A 497 -13.54 -7.24 21.58
N THR A 498 -14.62 -8.01 21.53
CA THR A 498 -15.38 -8.35 22.74
C THR A 498 -14.58 -9.24 23.69
N LEU A 499 -14.59 -8.86 24.98
CA LEU A 499 -13.92 -9.58 26.07
C LEU A 499 -14.88 -10.50 26.85
N ASP A 500 -16.18 -10.47 26.56
CA ASP A 500 -17.20 -11.22 27.31
C ASP A 500 -17.28 -12.67 26.81
N PRO A 501 -16.96 -13.68 27.64
CA PRO A 501 -16.95 -15.07 27.22
C PRO A 501 -18.33 -15.58 26.76
N ALA A 502 -19.42 -15.13 27.38
CA ALA A 502 -20.77 -15.53 26.99
C ALA A 502 -21.16 -14.93 25.63
N LEU A 503 -20.77 -13.69 25.38
CA LEU A 503 -20.98 -13.05 24.08
C LEU A 503 -20.13 -13.69 22.98
N GLN A 504 -18.86 -14.00 23.25
CA GLN A 504 -17.99 -14.73 22.32
C GLN A 504 -18.62 -16.08 21.93
N GLN A 505 -19.13 -16.85 22.89
CA GLN A 505 -19.81 -18.13 22.60
C GLN A 505 -21.08 -17.98 21.76
N ARG A 506 -21.82 -16.88 21.92
CA ARG A 506 -22.98 -16.56 21.07
C ARG A 506 -22.55 -16.22 19.65
N LEU A 507 -21.54 -15.37 19.50
CA LEU A 507 -21.01 -14.94 18.20
C LEU A 507 -20.31 -16.08 17.44
N ALA A 508 -19.72 -17.05 18.14
CA ALA A 508 -19.17 -18.26 17.53
C ALA A 508 -20.23 -19.10 16.80
N ARG A 509 -21.51 -18.92 17.16
CA ARG A 509 -22.69 -19.57 16.54
C ARG A 509 -23.47 -18.65 15.62
N ASP A 510 -22.98 -17.43 15.35
CA ASP A 510 -23.70 -16.44 14.54
C ASP A 510 -23.97 -17.00 13.13
N PRO A 511 -25.16 -16.82 12.55
CA PRO A 511 -25.43 -17.30 11.19
C PRO A 511 -24.54 -16.63 10.13
N ALA A 512 -24.04 -15.41 10.37
CA ALA A 512 -23.16 -14.71 9.45
C ALA A 512 -21.71 -15.15 9.62
N MET A 513 -21.11 -15.69 8.55
CA MET A 513 -19.73 -16.17 8.58
C MET A 513 -18.70 -15.07 8.82
N ARG A 514 -18.96 -13.84 8.33
CA ARG A 514 -18.10 -12.68 8.59
C ARG A 514 -17.92 -12.41 10.09
N VAL A 515 -18.98 -12.58 10.88
CA VAL A 515 -18.93 -12.44 12.34
C VAL A 515 -18.02 -13.50 12.97
N ARG A 516 -18.11 -14.77 12.52
CA ARG A 516 -17.24 -15.84 13.00
C ARG A 516 -15.78 -15.65 12.58
N HIS A 517 -15.53 -15.15 11.36
CA HIS A 517 -14.20 -14.80 10.89
C HIS A 517 -13.58 -13.65 11.68
N ALA A 518 -14.38 -12.64 12.02
CA ALA A 518 -13.98 -11.55 12.90
C ALA A 518 -13.64 -12.08 14.30
N LEU A 519 -14.47 -12.99 14.83
CA LEU A 519 -14.23 -13.63 16.12
C LEU A 519 -12.94 -14.46 16.11
N GLY A 520 -12.63 -15.20 15.04
CA GLY A 520 -11.38 -15.95 14.91
C GLY A 520 -10.13 -15.06 15.03
N ARG A 521 -10.22 -13.77 14.67
CA ARG A 521 -9.14 -12.78 14.81
C ARG A 521 -9.10 -12.10 16.19
N ASN A 522 -10.07 -12.34 17.06
CA ASN A 522 -10.15 -11.69 18.37
C ASN A 522 -9.02 -12.19 19.28
N LEU A 523 -8.12 -11.30 19.69
CA LEU A 523 -6.93 -11.63 20.48
C LEU A 523 -7.24 -12.07 21.93
N ALA A 524 -8.47 -11.83 22.40
CA ALA A 524 -8.99 -12.28 23.69
C ALA A 524 -10.01 -13.44 23.56
N LEU A 525 -10.05 -14.13 22.41
CA LEU A 525 -11.01 -15.21 22.19
C LEU A 525 -10.79 -16.37 23.17
N GLY A 526 -11.76 -16.60 24.06
CA GLY A 526 -11.70 -17.64 25.07
C GLY A 526 -11.89 -19.05 24.54
N ASP A 527 -11.35 -20.03 25.26
CA ASP A 527 -11.25 -21.45 24.89
C ASP A 527 -12.60 -22.06 24.46
N ALA A 528 -13.66 -21.77 25.21
CA ALA A 528 -15.00 -22.29 24.91
C ALA A 528 -15.50 -21.80 23.53
N ALA A 529 -15.27 -20.53 23.20
CA ALA A 529 -15.66 -19.97 21.91
C ALA A 529 -14.79 -20.51 20.78
N GLN A 530 -13.48 -20.71 21.01
CA GLN A 530 -12.60 -21.39 20.05
C GLN A 530 -13.13 -22.80 19.74
N ALA A 531 -13.49 -23.58 20.77
CA ALA A 531 -14.03 -24.94 20.58
C ALA A 531 -15.32 -24.96 19.75
N ILE A 532 -16.20 -23.97 19.94
CA ILE A 532 -17.47 -23.85 19.19
C ILE A 532 -17.23 -23.54 17.71
N LEU A 533 -16.19 -22.77 17.36
CA LEU A 533 -15.88 -22.48 15.95
C LEU A 533 -15.64 -23.77 15.14
N PHE A 534 -15.06 -24.81 15.78
CA PHE A 534 -14.85 -26.11 15.14
C PHE A 534 -16.14 -26.92 14.96
N ASP A 535 -17.20 -26.64 15.71
CA ASP A 535 -18.47 -27.39 15.59
C ASP A 535 -19.19 -27.11 14.27
N GLY A 536 -18.81 -26.04 13.57
CA GLY A 536 -19.31 -25.71 12.23
C GLY A 536 -18.61 -26.44 11.09
N LEU A 537 -17.54 -27.21 11.35
CA LEU A 537 -16.82 -27.92 10.31
C LEU A 537 -17.63 -29.11 9.77
N THR A 538 -17.53 -29.33 8.46
CA THR A 538 -18.00 -30.57 7.85
C THR A 538 -17.24 -31.75 8.47
N PRO A 539 -17.89 -32.86 8.86
CA PRO A 539 -17.16 -34.01 9.39
C PRO A 539 -16.10 -34.50 8.40
N ALA A 540 -14.86 -34.69 8.88
CA ALA A 540 -13.71 -34.99 8.02
C ALA A 540 -13.95 -36.20 7.09
N ALA A 541 -14.61 -37.25 7.58
CA ALA A 541 -14.94 -38.44 6.78
C ALA A 541 -15.90 -38.17 5.60
N SER A 542 -16.70 -37.11 5.67
CA SER A 542 -17.66 -36.72 4.63
C SER A 542 -17.15 -35.60 3.72
N ARG A 543 -15.96 -35.05 4.04
CA ARG A 543 -15.44 -33.87 3.39
C ARG A 543 -14.75 -34.23 2.07
N GLN A 544 -15.21 -33.63 0.97
CA GLN A 544 -14.66 -33.88 -0.37
C GLN A 544 -13.40 -33.04 -0.64
N PRO A 545 -12.40 -33.58 -1.36
CA PRO A 545 -11.27 -32.78 -1.84
C PRO A 545 -11.73 -31.66 -2.78
N VAL A 546 -11.19 -30.47 -2.59
CA VAL A 546 -11.44 -29.32 -3.47
C VAL A 546 -10.09 -28.78 -3.93
N SER A 547 -9.91 -28.67 -5.24
CA SER A 547 -8.69 -28.08 -5.80
C SER A 547 -8.64 -26.57 -5.52
N PRO A 548 -7.48 -26.01 -5.11
CA PRO A 548 -7.32 -24.56 -4.96
C PRO A 548 -7.50 -23.80 -6.29
N PHE A 549 -7.33 -24.47 -7.43
CA PHE A 549 -7.57 -23.89 -8.76
C PHE A 549 -9.07 -23.84 -9.14
N ALA A 550 -9.95 -24.49 -8.37
CA ALA A 550 -11.39 -24.39 -8.54
C ALA A 550 -11.93 -23.19 -7.76
N THR A 551 -11.63 -21.98 -8.22
CA THR A 551 -11.81 -20.70 -7.50
C THR A 551 -13.17 -20.56 -6.80
N ALA A 552 -14.29 -20.86 -7.48
CA ALA A 552 -15.62 -20.72 -6.88
C ALA A 552 -15.89 -21.72 -5.74
N ALA A 553 -15.37 -22.95 -5.83
CA ALA A 553 -15.53 -23.96 -4.79
C ALA A 553 -14.58 -23.69 -3.61
N TRP A 554 -13.36 -23.26 -3.91
CA TRP A 554 -12.38 -22.86 -2.93
C TRP A 554 -12.85 -21.64 -2.12
N ASN A 555 -13.36 -20.60 -2.79
CA ASN A 555 -13.88 -19.40 -2.13
C ASN A 555 -15.02 -19.73 -1.16
N ARG A 556 -15.92 -20.67 -1.51
CA ARG A 556 -16.97 -21.11 -0.57
C ARG A 556 -16.44 -21.76 0.70
N LEU A 557 -15.31 -22.47 0.63
CA LEU A 557 -14.66 -23.04 1.82
C LEU A 557 -14.03 -21.94 2.68
N VAL A 558 -13.31 -21.01 2.03
CA VAL A 558 -12.64 -19.89 2.70
C VAL A 558 -13.64 -18.90 3.30
N GLU A 559 -14.78 -18.67 2.65
CA GLU A 559 -15.88 -17.85 3.19
C GLU A 559 -16.70 -18.60 4.26
N GLY A 560 -16.57 -19.92 4.31
CA GLY A 560 -17.28 -20.81 5.23
C GLY A 560 -16.56 -21.03 6.58
N PRO A 561 -16.98 -22.07 7.33
CA PRO A 561 -16.41 -22.42 8.64
C PRO A 561 -14.90 -22.66 8.64
N GLU A 562 -14.34 -23.23 7.57
CA GLU A 562 -12.89 -23.45 7.45
C GLU A 562 -12.12 -22.12 7.45
N GLY A 563 -12.68 -21.04 6.90
CA GLY A 563 -12.13 -19.69 6.99
C GLY A 563 -12.06 -19.12 8.40
N ALA A 564 -13.06 -19.41 9.25
CA ALA A 564 -13.02 -18.97 10.65
C ALA A 564 -11.87 -19.65 11.41
N ILE A 565 -11.64 -20.94 11.13
CA ILE A 565 -10.52 -21.72 11.70
C ILE A 565 -9.19 -21.22 11.17
N ALA A 566 -9.08 -20.91 9.87
CA ALA A 566 -7.90 -20.26 9.30
C ALA A 566 -7.53 -18.97 10.06
N LYS A 567 -8.51 -18.11 10.34
CA LYS A 567 -8.28 -16.88 11.13
C LYS A 567 -7.93 -17.15 12.59
N LEU A 568 -8.48 -18.19 13.19
CA LEU A 568 -8.08 -18.65 14.52
C LEU A 568 -6.63 -19.17 14.52
N LEU A 569 -6.19 -19.90 13.50
CA LEU A 569 -4.82 -20.44 13.45
C LEU A 569 -3.76 -19.37 13.21
N GLN A 570 -4.12 -18.27 12.54
CA GLN A 570 -3.30 -17.05 12.47
C GLN A 570 -3.28 -16.26 13.80
N ASN A 571 -4.22 -16.54 14.71
CA ASN A 571 -4.33 -15.84 15.98
C ASN A 571 -3.29 -16.37 16.98
N PRO A 572 -2.44 -15.50 17.57
CA PRO A 572 -1.47 -15.91 18.59
C PRO A 572 -2.10 -16.36 19.92
N ASN A 573 -3.43 -16.21 20.08
CA ASN A 573 -4.20 -16.72 21.22
C ASN A 573 -4.85 -18.10 20.97
N ALA A 574 -4.62 -18.73 19.80
CA ALA A 574 -5.11 -20.10 19.58
C ALA A 574 -4.56 -21.05 20.64
N THR A 575 -5.44 -21.79 21.32
CA THR A 575 -5.01 -22.70 22.38
C THR A 575 -4.35 -23.96 21.82
N ALA A 576 -3.53 -24.63 22.64
CA ALA A 576 -2.96 -25.93 22.28
C ALA A 576 -4.04 -26.95 21.86
N ALA A 577 -5.21 -26.93 22.51
CA ALA A 577 -6.35 -27.78 22.16
C ALA A 577 -6.93 -27.45 20.78
N SER A 578 -7.03 -26.16 20.42
CA SER A 578 -7.46 -25.74 19.09
C SER A 578 -6.47 -26.16 18.01
N VAL A 579 -5.17 -25.99 18.26
CA VAL A 579 -4.09 -26.45 17.35
C VAL A 579 -4.15 -27.96 17.19
N GLU A 580 -4.28 -28.73 18.27
CA GLU A 580 -4.42 -30.19 18.24
C GLU A 580 -5.65 -30.64 17.43
N ARG A 581 -6.80 -30.00 17.62
CA ARG A 581 -8.02 -30.30 16.86
C ARG A 581 -7.85 -29.99 15.37
N ALA A 582 -7.18 -28.89 15.03
CA ALA A 582 -6.84 -28.55 13.65
C ALA A 582 -5.87 -29.58 13.03
N THR A 583 -4.83 -29.99 13.76
CA THR A 583 -3.90 -31.05 13.34
C THR A 583 -4.65 -32.34 13.03
N ALA A 584 -5.50 -32.80 13.95
CA ALA A 584 -6.29 -34.02 13.77
C ALA A 584 -7.19 -33.93 12.53
N TYR A 585 -7.79 -32.77 12.27
CA TYR A 585 -8.61 -32.55 11.09
C TYR A 585 -7.79 -32.55 9.79
N CYS A 586 -6.63 -31.90 9.77
CA CYS A 586 -5.72 -31.92 8.61
C CYS A 586 -5.22 -33.34 8.31
N VAL A 587 -4.86 -34.11 9.34
CA VAL A 587 -4.50 -35.53 9.20
C VAL A 587 -5.67 -36.35 8.63
N ALA A 588 -6.86 -36.20 9.19
CA ALA A 588 -8.04 -36.94 8.75
C ALA A 588 -8.48 -36.60 7.31
N THR A 589 -8.23 -35.37 6.87
CA THR A 589 -8.54 -34.90 5.51
C THR A 589 -7.35 -34.99 4.54
N LYS A 590 -6.21 -35.54 4.98
CA LYS A 590 -4.96 -35.64 4.21
C LYS A 590 -4.53 -34.29 3.62
N GLY A 591 -4.59 -33.23 4.43
CA GLY A 591 -4.11 -31.89 4.07
C GLY A 591 -5.03 -31.08 3.19
N ASN A 592 -6.13 -31.66 2.72
CA ASN A 592 -6.99 -30.96 1.78
C ASN A 592 -7.68 -29.74 2.41
N ALA A 593 -7.80 -29.63 3.76
CA ALA A 593 -8.59 -28.57 4.41
C ALA A 593 -8.00 -27.20 4.12
N SER A 594 -8.84 -26.18 3.87
CA SER A 594 -8.36 -24.88 3.37
C SER A 594 -7.48 -24.13 4.36
N PHE A 595 -7.50 -24.51 5.64
CA PHE A 595 -6.69 -23.93 6.70
C PHE A 595 -5.40 -24.69 7.00
N CYS A 596 -5.11 -25.83 6.35
CA CYS A 596 -3.90 -26.61 6.68
C CYS A 596 -2.60 -25.82 6.43
N GLY A 597 -2.56 -24.97 5.40
CA GLY A 597 -1.43 -24.05 5.19
C GLY A 597 -1.24 -23.09 6.37
N GLU A 598 -2.33 -22.56 6.95
CA GLU A 598 -2.25 -21.69 8.14
C GLU A 598 -1.76 -22.42 9.38
N LEU A 599 -2.11 -23.71 9.52
CA LEU A 599 -1.55 -24.56 10.58
C LEU A 599 -0.03 -24.71 10.41
N LEU A 600 0.44 -24.97 9.18
CA LEU A 600 1.86 -25.16 8.87
C LEU A 600 2.69 -23.87 8.97
N ASN A 601 2.07 -22.70 8.85
CA ASN A 601 2.71 -21.42 9.13
C ASN A 601 2.98 -21.15 10.63
N ARG A 602 2.45 -21.99 11.53
CA ARG A 602 2.66 -21.82 12.97
C ARG A 602 4.04 -22.30 13.39
N LYS A 603 4.72 -21.45 14.19
CA LYS A 603 6.04 -21.76 14.77
C LYS A 603 5.96 -22.55 16.08
N ASP A 604 4.79 -22.65 16.69
CA ASP A 604 4.60 -23.27 18.02
C ASP A 604 4.05 -24.71 17.95
N LEU A 605 4.14 -25.37 16.78
CA LEU A 605 3.75 -26.76 16.63
C LEU A 605 4.65 -27.69 17.46
N ALA A 606 4.03 -28.61 18.19
CA ALA A 606 4.74 -29.63 18.94
C ALA A 606 5.32 -30.70 17.99
N ALA A 607 6.43 -31.35 18.41
CA ALA A 607 7.04 -32.44 17.66
C ALA A 607 6.04 -33.55 17.27
N THR A 608 5.14 -33.93 18.19
CA THR A 608 4.13 -34.97 17.94
C THR A 608 3.14 -34.58 16.84
N GLN A 609 2.82 -33.28 16.71
CA GLN A 609 1.93 -32.77 15.67
C GLN A 609 2.63 -32.78 14.30
N LEU A 610 3.88 -32.30 14.25
CA LEU A 610 4.71 -32.35 13.03
C LEU A 610 4.89 -33.78 12.53
N GLU A 611 5.15 -34.72 13.44
CA GLU A 611 5.29 -36.13 13.11
C GLU A 611 3.98 -36.76 12.59
N ALA A 612 2.84 -36.39 13.16
CA ALA A 612 1.54 -36.83 12.67
C ALA A 612 1.21 -36.28 11.27
N LEU A 613 1.55 -35.00 11.02
CA LEU A 613 1.37 -34.35 9.73
C LEU A 613 2.28 -34.98 8.67
N ALA A 614 3.57 -35.17 8.97
CA ALA A 614 4.53 -35.81 8.07
C ALA A 614 4.13 -37.25 7.70
N ALA A 615 3.47 -37.97 8.62
CA ALA A 615 2.99 -39.33 8.36
C ALA A 615 1.73 -39.38 7.48
N ALA A 616 0.93 -38.30 7.44
CA ALA A 616 -0.39 -38.30 6.82
C ALA A 616 -0.46 -37.50 5.50
N LEU A 617 0.37 -36.47 5.36
CA LEU A 617 0.39 -35.57 4.22
C LEU A 617 1.28 -36.10 3.08
N THR A 618 0.99 -35.68 1.86
CA THR A 618 1.66 -36.14 0.63
C THR A 618 1.76 -35.03 -0.40
N GLY A 619 2.71 -35.11 -1.33
CA GLY A 619 2.90 -34.11 -2.38
C GLY A 619 3.41 -32.78 -1.81
N GLU A 620 2.99 -31.65 -2.41
CA GLU A 620 3.44 -30.30 -2.01
C GLU A 620 3.23 -30.01 -0.51
N SER A 621 2.12 -30.49 0.08
CA SER A 621 1.88 -30.32 1.51
C SER A 621 2.88 -31.06 2.41
N LEU A 622 3.61 -32.05 1.89
CA LEU A 622 4.68 -32.72 2.62
C LEU A 622 5.96 -31.87 2.64
N ASP A 623 6.23 -31.13 1.57
CA ASP A 623 7.34 -30.19 1.47
C ASP A 623 7.14 -29.04 2.46
N ASP A 624 5.91 -28.52 2.55
CA ASP A 624 5.52 -27.52 3.56
C ASP A 624 5.77 -28.03 4.99
N VAL A 625 5.43 -29.29 5.29
CA VAL A 625 5.71 -29.89 6.61
C VAL A 625 7.20 -29.96 6.90
N ALA A 626 8.02 -30.32 5.91
CA ALA A 626 9.47 -30.38 6.06
C ALA A 626 10.04 -28.99 6.36
N LEU A 627 9.62 -27.96 5.61
CA LEU A 627 10.03 -26.58 5.85
C LEU A 627 9.60 -26.09 7.23
N THR A 628 8.34 -26.32 7.63
CA THR A 628 7.85 -25.97 8.97
C THR A 628 8.66 -26.67 10.07
N ALA A 629 8.95 -27.97 9.91
CA ALA A 629 9.70 -28.74 10.90
C ALA A 629 11.14 -28.23 11.08
N LEU A 630 11.79 -27.78 10.00
CA LEU A 630 13.13 -27.19 10.05
C LEU A 630 13.15 -25.82 10.72
N GLY A 631 12.03 -25.09 10.68
CA GLY A 631 11.83 -23.77 11.30
C GLY A 631 11.20 -23.79 12.71
N ALA A 632 10.85 -24.96 13.25
CA ALA A 632 10.08 -25.08 14.49
C ALA A 632 11.00 -25.24 15.72
N PRO A 633 10.92 -24.36 16.75
CA PRO A 633 11.77 -24.44 17.94
C PRO A 633 11.61 -25.74 18.73
N TYR A 634 10.47 -26.41 18.63
CA TYR A 634 10.13 -27.61 19.41
C TYR A 634 10.21 -28.91 18.58
N ALA A 635 10.79 -28.86 17.39
CA ALA A 635 10.96 -30.04 16.55
C ALA A 635 11.91 -31.06 17.21
N SER A 636 11.54 -32.34 17.15
CA SER A 636 12.39 -33.44 17.64
C SER A 636 13.59 -33.65 16.70
N ARG A 637 14.67 -34.22 17.23
CA ARG A 637 15.80 -34.70 16.40
C ARG A 637 15.34 -35.58 15.24
N ARG A 638 14.35 -36.45 15.50
CA ARG A 638 13.79 -37.37 14.52
C ARG A 638 13.15 -36.63 13.35
N ILE A 639 12.25 -35.69 13.62
CA ILE A 639 11.55 -34.96 12.56
C ILE A 639 12.48 -34.00 11.83
N VAL A 640 13.44 -33.36 12.50
CA VAL A 640 14.47 -32.51 11.85
C VAL A 640 15.36 -33.34 10.92
N THR A 641 15.77 -34.54 11.35
CA THR A 641 16.58 -35.43 10.50
C THR A 641 15.81 -35.86 9.24
N TRP A 642 14.52 -36.17 9.38
CA TRP A 642 13.67 -36.48 8.24
C TRP A 642 13.50 -35.26 7.33
N ALA A 643 13.11 -34.11 7.89
CA ALA A 643 12.81 -32.90 7.14
C ALA A 643 14.04 -32.38 6.41
N GLY A 644 15.22 -32.38 7.06
CA GLY A 644 16.46 -31.93 6.44
C GLY A 644 16.89 -32.83 5.27
N ARG A 645 16.62 -34.13 5.33
CA ARG A 645 16.87 -35.06 4.21
C ARG A 645 15.83 -34.96 3.09
N HIS A 646 14.63 -34.50 3.41
CA HIS A 646 13.54 -34.32 2.46
C HIS A 646 13.63 -32.98 1.72
N TRP A 647 14.01 -31.93 2.43
CA TRP A 647 14.02 -30.54 1.93
C TRP A 647 15.31 -30.16 1.21
N TYR A 648 16.46 -30.54 1.75
CA TYR A 648 17.77 -30.21 1.16
C TYR A 648 18.19 -31.29 0.17
N ASP A 649 18.87 -30.88 -0.90
CA ASP A 649 19.50 -31.78 -1.87
C ASP A 649 21.03 -31.84 -1.68
N GLU A 650 21.58 -30.98 -0.82
CA GLU A 650 23.00 -30.81 -0.60
C GLU A 650 23.60 -31.98 0.21
N ALA A 651 24.62 -32.62 -0.38
CA ALA A 651 25.22 -33.83 0.17
C ALA A 651 25.94 -33.61 1.51
N ASP A 652 26.44 -32.40 1.78
CA ASP A 652 27.09 -32.03 3.04
C ASP A 652 26.10 -31.88 4.20
N ILE A 653 24.91 -31.30 3.95
CA ILE A 653 23.79 -31.27 4.90
C ILE A 653 23.37 -32.70 5.25
N HIS A 654 23.19 -33.55 4.24
CA HIS A 654 22.82 -34.96 4.43
C HIS A 654 23.89 -35.72 5.21
N ALA A 655 25.17 -35.54 4.86
CA ALA A 655 26.28 -36.19 5.55
C ALA A 655 26.37 -35.75 7.02
N GLY A 656 26.18 -34.45 7.31
CA GLY A 656 26.15 -33.91 8.67
C GLY A 656 25.03 -34.51 9.51
N LEU A 657 23.80 -34.56 8.97
CA LEU A 657 22.65 -35.17 9.67
C LEU A 657 22.84 -36.67 9.90
N ILE A 658 23.43 -37.40 8.93
CA ILE A 658 23.73 -38.83 9.07
C ILE A 658 24.77 -39.07 10.16
N ALA A 659 25.84 -38.27 10.18
CA ALA A 659 26.92 -38.39 11.17
C ALA A 659 26.41 -38.20 12.61
N LEU A 660 25.42 -37.32 12.80
CA LEU A 660 24.83 -37.03 14.10
C LEU A 660 23.64 -37.93 14.46
N SER A 661 23.14 -38.74 13.51
CA SER A 661 21.87 -39.49 13.67
C SER A 661 21.84 -40.45 14.87
N GLN A 662 22.99 -40.96 15.32
CA GLN A 662 23.12 -41.88 16.47
C GLN A 662 23.57 -41.19 17.77
N ALA A 663 23.80 -39.88 17.75
CA ALA A 663 24.22 -39.12 18.93
C ALA A 663 23.11 -39.10 20.01
N SER A 664 23.46 -38.75 21.25
CA SER A 664 22.45 -38.32 22.22
C SER A 664 21.80 -37.00 21.76
N ASP A 665 20.64 -36.65 22.28
CA ASP A 665 19.96 -35.42 21.85
C ASP A 665 20.82 -34.17 22.09
N GLU A 666 21.47 -34.05 23.25
CA GLU A 666 22.39 -32.93 23.53
C GLU A 666 23.56 -32.88 22.55
N ALA A 667 24.18 -34.03 22.26
CA ALA A 667 25.31 -34.11 21.33
C ALA A 667 24.88 -33.85 19.88
N PHE A 668 23.65 -34.20 19.51
CA PHE A 668 23.08 -33.89 18.20
C PHE A 668 22.96 -32.38 17.99
N TRP A 669 22.29 -31.67 18.91
CA TRP A 669 22.07 -30.22 18.76
C TRP A 669 23.36 -29.41 18.87
N ARG A 670 24.27 -29.81 19.76
CA ARG A 670 25.62 -29.22 19.82
C ARG A 670 26.39 -29.45 18.52
N GLY A 671 26.38 -30.67 17.98
CA GLY A 671 27.03 -30.98 16.72
C GLY A 671 26.47 -30.21 15.52
N LEU A 672 25.18 -29.90 15.53
CA LEU A 672 24.58 -29.00 14.53
C LEU A 672 25.06 -27.56 14.69
N ALA A 673 25.09 -27.03 15.91
CA ALA A 673 25.56 -25.67 16.21
C ALA A 673 27.06 -25.47 15.87
N GLU A 674 27.90 -26.49 16.07
CA GLU A 674 29.33 -26.45 15.78
C GLU A 674 29.66 -26.83 14.32
N SER A 675 28.64 -27.06 13.49
CA SER A 675 28.82 -27.51 12.11
C SER A 675 29.45 -26.43 11.21
N PRO A 676 30.39 -26.78 10.31
CA PRO A 676 30.84 -25.84 9.29
C PRO A 676 29.75 -25.51 8.26
N VAL A 677 28.69 -26.33 8.18
CA VAL A 677 27.56 -26.14 7.26
C VAL A 677 26.55 -25.19 7.87
N ARG A 678 26.40 -24.00 7.27
CA ARG A 678 25.53 -22.92 7.76
C ARG A 678 24.09 -23.36 8.03
N ALA A 679 23.44 -24.07 7.10
CA ALA A 679 22.06 -24.52 7.27
C ALA A 679 21.86 -25.39 8.53
N LEU A 680 22.87 -26.17 8.93
CA LEU A 680 22.81 -26.98 10.16
C LEU A 680 22.92 -26.10 11.41
N ARG A 681 23.72 -25.03 11.37
CA ARG A 681 23.80 -24.05 12.46
C ARG A 681 22.49 -23.28 12.62
N GLU A 682 21.85 -22.86 11.53
CA GLU A 682 20.56 -22.16 11.57
C GLU A 682 19.46 -23.02 12.20
N ILE A 683 19.40 -24.32 11.85
CA ILE A 683 18.49 -25.29 12.47
C ILE A 683 18.74 -25.40 13.98
N ALA A 684 20.00 -25.43 14.42
CA ALA A 684 20.34 -25.45 15.84
C ALA A 684 20.01 -24.13 16.54
N ALA A 685 20.26 -23.00 15.87
CA ALA A 685 20.09 -21.66 16.41
C ALA A 685 18.66 -21.39 16.88
N ILE A 686 17.65 -21.95 16.22
CA ILE A 686 16.24 -21.74 16.58
C ILE A 686 15.66 -22.82 17.52
N ASN A 687 16.29 -23.99 17.65
CA ASN A 687 15.74 -25.12 18.40
C ASN A 687 15.99 -24.99 19.92
N VAL A 688 14.96 -25.25 20.73
CA VAL A 688 15.04 -25.08 22.19
C VAL A 688 15.95 -26.09 22.88
N ALA A 689 16.23 -27.22 22.23
CA ALA A 689 17.09 -28.28 22.75
C ALA A 689 18.59 -28.01 22.53
N THR A 690 18.95 -26.93 21.82
CA THR A 690 20.34 -26.50 21.65
C THR A 690 20.91 -25.97 22.98
N PRO A 691 22.08 -26.48 23.42
CA PRO A 691 22.70 -26.03 24.66
C PRO A 691 22.95 -24.52 24.69
N ILE A 692 22.72 -23.89 25.85
CA ILE A 692 22.84 -22.43 26.02
C ILE A 692 24.24 -21.92 25.69
N ASP A 693 25.29 -22.65 26.08
CA ASP A 693 26.67 -22.29 25.78
C ASP A 693 26.98 -22.34 24.27
N ALA A 694 26.36 -23.27 23.53
CA ALA A 694 26.47 -23.32 22.08
C ALA A 694 25.73 -22.14 21.41
N LEU A 695 24.56 -21.75 21.92
CA LEU A 695 23.85 -20.55 21.46
C LEU A 695 24.65 -19.27 21.73
N GLU A 696 25.33 -19.17 22.88
CA GLU A 696 26.20 -18.03 23.20
C GLU A 696 27.43 -17.97 22.30
N ALA A 697 27.99 -19.11 21.90
CA ALA A 697 29.05 -19.17 20.91
C ALA A 697 28.58 -18.66 19.54
N LEU A 698 27.44 -19.13 19.04
CA LEU A 698 26.84 -18.67 17.78
C LEU A 698 26.54 -17.16 17.79
N LEU A 699 26.08 -16.61 18.92
CA LEU A 699 25.81 -15.18 19.06
C LEU A 699 27.09 -14.32 19.02
N ALA A 700 28.24 -14.90 19.36
CA ALA A 700 29.53 -14.22 19.42
C ALA A 700 30.32 -14.29 18.11
N GLU A 701 29.85 -15.05 17.11
CA GLU A 701 30.48 -15.12 15.79
C GLU A 701 30.29 -13.83 14.99
N GLU A 702 31.25 -13.50 14.12
CA GLU A 702 31.22 -12.29 13.28
C GLU A 702 30.32 -12.42 12.03
N ASP A 703 29.76 -13.61 11.75
CA ASP A 703 28.81 -13.78 10.64
C ASP A 703 27.53 -12.98 10.96
N PRO A 704 27.13 -12.00 10.12
CA PRO A 704 26.00 -11.12 10.41
C PRO A 704 24.63 -11.83 10.45
N ASP A 705 24.50 -13.04 9.88
CA ASP A 705 23.22 -13.75 9.77
C ASP A 705 22.93 -14.73 10.93
N ASP A 706 23.95 -15.45 11.43
CA ASP A 706 23.81 -16.45 12.50
C ASP A 706 23.23 -15.86 13.83
N PRO A 707 23.66 -14.66 14.28
CA PRO A 707 23.09 -13.98 15.43
C PRO A 707 21.58 -13.69 15.31
N MET A 708 21.04 -13.49 14.09
CA MET A 708 19.61 -13.21 13.93
C MET A 708 18.74 -14.41 14.31
N PHE A 709 19.13 -15.62 13.89
CA PHE A 709 18.40 -16.85 14.19
C PHE A 709 18.47 -17.17 15.68
N VAL A 710 19.66 -17.03 16.26
CA VAL A 710 19.90 -17.23 17.69
C VAL A 710 18.99 -16.34 18.52
N GLY A 711 18.85 -15.06 18.15
CA GLY A 711 17.98 -14.09 18.84
C GLY A 711 16.50 -14.48 18.91
N THR A 712 16.02 -15.41 18.07
CA THR A 712 14.64 -15.93 18.10
C THR A 712 14.45 -17.12 19.03
N ASN A 713 15.53 -17.71 19.54
CA ASN A 713 15.49 -18.92 20.36
C ASN A 713 14.86 -18.65 21.76
N PRO A 714 13.77 -19.34 22.13
CA PRO A 714 13.12 -19.16 23.43
C PRO A 714 14.03 -19.42 24.65
N SER A 715 15.09 -20.22 24.48
CA SER A 715 16.00 -20.61 25.56
C SER A 715 16.94 -19.46 25.98
N LEU A 716 17.11 -18.43 25.14
CA LEU A 716 17.77 -17.18 25.53
C LEU A 716 16.83 -16.38 26.44
N GLY A 717 16.90 -16.62 27.74
CA GLY A 717 16.10 -15.90 28.73
C GLY A 717 16.27 -14.36 28.67
N ALA A 718 15.34 -13.64 29.30
CA ALA A 718 15.20 -12.18 29.22
C ALA A 718 16.50 -11.40 29.49
N ASP A 719 17.32 -11.81 30.47
CA ASP A 719 18.58 -11.15 30.81
C ASP A 719 19.60 -11.17 29.66
N ARG A 720 19.62 -12.27 28.89
CA ARG A 720 20.52 -12.42 27.74
C ARG A 720 20.02 -11.62 26.54
N LEU A 721 18.70 -11.55 26.35
CA LEU A 721 18.06 -10.75 25.31
C LEU A 721 18.26 -9.23 25.52
N ALA A 722 18.51 -8.79 26.76
CA ALA A 722 18.82 -7.38 27.03
C ALA A 722 20.07 -6.90 26.26
N ARG A 723 21.04 -7.78 25.96
CA ARG A 723 22.23 -7.46 25.16
C ARG A 723 21.92 -7.19 23.69
N ILE A 724 20.81 -7.74 23.18
CA ILE A 724 20.36 -7.60 21.80
C ILE A 724 19.46 -6.35 21.65
N ALA A 725 18.75 -5.97 22.72
CA ALA A 725 17.76 -4.89 22.69
C ALA A 725 18.31 -3.51 22.27
N ASP A 726 19.59 -3.27 22.52
CA ASP A 726 20.26 -2.00 22.18
C ASP A 726 21.13 -2.10 20.91
N SER A 727 21.11 -3.24 20.21
CA SER A 727 21.87 -3.45 18.98
C SER A 727 20.98 -3.27 17.73
N PRO A 728 21.57 -3.16 16.52
CA PRO A 728 20.83 -3.18 15.27
C PRO A 728 19.95 -4.43 15.09
N MET A 729 20.22 -5.50 15.84
CA MET A 729 19.45 -6.74 15.79
C MET A 729 18.21 -6.74 16.69
N ALA A 730 17.94 -5.68 17.45
CA ALA A 730 16.80 -5.61 18.36
C ALA A 730 15.44 -6.06 17.77
N PRO A 731 15.12 -5.88 16.47
CA PRO A 731 13.89 -6.42 15.86
C PRO A 731 13.67 -7.93 16.05
N VAL A 732 14.72 -8.73 16.22
CA VAL A 732 14.58 -10.19 16.44
C VAL A 732 13.81 -10.53 17.72
N LEU A 733 13.79 -9.61 18.70
CA LEU A 733 13.03 -9.77 19.95
C LEU A 733 11.54 -9.98 19.72
N LEU A 734 10.98 -9.46 18.61
CA LEU A 734 9.57 -9.63 18.26
C LEU A 734 9.19 -11.10 18.00
N ASN A 735 10.17 -11.92 17.60
CA ASN A 735 10.00 -13.34 17.33
C ASN A 735 10.40 -14.23 18.52
N ASN A 736 10.88 -13.66 19.63
CA ASN A 736 11.30 -14.42 20.79
C ASN A 736 10.22 -14.43 21.88
N THR A 737 9.73 -15.61 22.23
CA THR A 737 8.66 -15.77 23.25
C THR A 737 9.11 -15.37 24.66
N ALA A 738 10.41 -15.34 24.93
CA ALA A 738 10.99 -14.91 26.21
C ALA A 738 11.14 -13.37 26.33
N ALA A 739 10.93 -12.61 25.24
CA ALA A 739 10.99 -11.16 25.28
C ALA A 739 9.93 -10.55 26.21
N THR A 740 10.34 -9.57 27.01
CA THR A 740 9.45 -8.89 27.95
C THR A 740 8.75 -7.69 27.29
N ALA A 741 7.58 -7.31 27.83
CA ALA A 741 6.87 -6.12 27.36
C ALA A 741 7.70 -4.84 27.53
N GLU A 742 8.56 -4.78 28.54
CA GLU A 742 9.47 -3.65 28.74
C GLU A 742 10.52 -3.56 27.61
N GLN A 743 11.10 -4.71 27.20
CA GLN A 743 12.06 -4.76 26.10
C GLN A 743 11.43 -4.32 24.77
N ILE A 744 10.22 -4.82 24.47
CA ILE A 744 9.50 -4.43 23.24
C ILE A 744 9.05 -2.96 23.28
N ALA A 745 8.67 -2.43 24.45
CA ALA A 745 8.35 -1.01 24.60
C ALA A 745 9.57 -0.10 24.35
N ARG A 746 10.75 -0.49 24.85
CA ARG A 746 12.01 0.22 24.54
C ARG A 746 12.33 0.21 23.05
N LEU A 747 12.20 -0.96 22.40
CA LEU A 747 12.42 -1.10 20.96
C LEU A 747 11.46 -0.21 20.15
N ARG A 748 10.18 -0.18 20.52
CA ARG A 748 9.18 0.70 19.91
C ARG A 748 9.61 2.16 19.99
N ASP A 749 9.96 2.64 21.19
CA ASP A 749 10.27 4.05 21.41
C ASP A 749 11.53 4.48 20.63
N ARG A 750 12.53 3.59 20.54
CA ARG A 750 13.71 3.75 19.68
C ARG A 750 13.33 3.81 18.18
N ALA A 751 12.52 2.85 17.72
CA ALA A 751 12.09 2.76 16.32
C ALA A 751 11.30 4.00 15.89
N ILE A 752 10.39 4.48 16.74
CA ILE A 752 9.64 5.72 16.54
C ILE A 752 10.58 6.94 16.44
N ALA A 753 11.60 7.03 17.31
CA ALA A 753 12.57 8.12 17.28
C ALA A 753 13.46 8.09 16.03
N ALA A 754 13.80 6.89 15.56
CA ALA A 754 14.61 6.66 14.36
C ALA A 754 13.83 6.77 13.04
N GLY A 755 12.49 6.78 13.08
CA GLY A 755 11.64 6.74 11.88
C GLY A 755 11.48 5.34 11.28
N GLU A 756 11.78 4.29 12.03
CA GLU A 756 11.64 2.88 11.64
C GLU A 756 10.17 2.41 11.81
N GLY A 757 9.27 2.94 10.98
CA GLY A 757 7.82 2.73 11.11
C GLY A 757 7.39 1.26 11.18
N LEU A 758 7.97 0.39 10.33
CA LEU A 758 7.67 -1.05 10.30
C LEU A 758 8.00 -1.74 11.64
N VAL A 759 9.14 -1.41 12.24
CA VAL A 759 9.55 -1.98 13.53
C VAL A 759 8.66 -1.45 14.65
N ALA A 760 8.36 -0.15 14.65
CA ALA A 760 7.47 0.48 15.61
C ALA A 760 6.07 -0.15 15.60
N ASP A 761 5.51 -0.37 14.40
CA ASP A 761 4.19 -0.97 14.22
C ASP A 761 4.14 -2.41 14.72
N ALA A 762 5.16 -3.20 14.39
CA ALA A 762 5.26 -4.58 14.88
C ALA A 762 5.37 -4.64 16.42
N CYS A 763 6.10 -3.71 17.05
CA CYS A 763 6.15 -3.61 18.51
C CYS A 763 4.80 -3.23 19.13
N ILE A 764 4.07 -2.28 18.52
CA ILE A 764 2.74 -1.86 18.97
C ILE A 764 1.78 -3.04 18.95
N GLU A 765 1.72 -3.77 17.83
CA GLU A 765 0.87 -4.94 17.68
C GLU A 765 1.23 -6.04 18.69
N TRP A 766 2.52 -6.28 18.90
CA TRP A 766 3.00 -7.26 19.89
C TRP A 766 2.56 -6.89 21.31
N LEU A 767 2.76 -5.64 21.72
CA LEU A 767 2.43 -5.16 23.07
C LEU A 767 0.93 -5.19 23.32
N ALA A 768 0.16 -4.72 22.35
CA ALA A 768 -1.28 -4.65 22.48
C ALA A 768 -1.93 -6.04 22.49
N ALA A 769 -1.45 -6.97 21.65
CA ALA A 769 -1.88 -8.37 21.69
C ALA A 769 -1.63 -9.02 23.05
N ARG A 770 -0.54 -8.66 23.74
CA ARG A 770 -0.24 -9.17 25.09
C ARG A 770 -1.12 -8.51 26.16
N ALA A 771 -1.37 -7.21 26.06
CA ALA A 771 -2.25 -6.48 26.97
C ALA A 771 -3.70 -6.99 26.92
N VAL A 772 -4.23 -7.20 25.71
CA VAL A 772 -5.59 -7.74 25.49
C VAL A 772 -5.74 -9.14 26.09
N ARG A 773 -4.73 -10.02 25.92
CA ARG A 773 -4.70 -11.35 26.55
C ARG A 773 -4.63 -11.29 28.08
N GLY A 774 -3.79 -10.41 28.64
CA GLY A 774 -3.62 -10.27 30.09
C GLY A 774 -4.88 -9.76 30.79
N GLY A 775 -5.66 -8.88 30.14
CA GLY A 775 -6.93 -8.37 30.66
C GLY A 775 -8.03 -9.44 30.80
N ALA A 776 -7.99 -10.50 29.98
CA ALA A 776 -8.93 -11.61 30.05
C ALA A 776 -8.63 -12.62 31.19
N GLY A 777 -7.37 -12.70 31.64
CA GLY A 777 -6.92 -13.65 32.67
C GLY A 777 -7.21 -13.24 34.13
N GLY A 778 -7.63 -11.99 34.37
CA GLY A 778 -7.83 -11.43 35.72
C GLY A 778 -9.00 -11.99 36.52
N GLN A 779 -9.79 -12.91 35.97
CA GLN A 779 -10.95 -13.52 36.66
C GLN A 779 -10.90 -15.05 36.77
N GLY A 780 -9.79 -15.71 36.41
CA GLY A 780 -9.79 -17.19 36.30
C GLY A 780 -8.50 -17.96 36.56
N ALA A 781 -7.40 -17.35 36.99
CA ALA A 781 -6.19 -18.10 37.35
C ALA A 781 -6.07 -18.25 38.87
N THR A 782 -6.65 -19.34 39.37
CA THR A 782 -6.39 -19.92 40.68
C THR A 782 -4.89 -20.12 40.89
N SER A 783 -4.39 -19.65 42.03
CA SER A 783 -3.10 -20.01 42.62
C SER A 783 -2.79 -21.50 42.47
N ASP A 784 -1.62 -21.82 41.93
CA ASP A 784 -1.04 -23.17 41.95
C ASP A 784 -0.95 -23.70 43.40
N PRO A 785 -1.67 -24.77 43.77
CA PRO A 785 -1.65 -25.29 45.13
C PRO A 785 -0.47 -26.24 45.40
N ARG A 786 0.57 -26.31 44.54
CA ARG A 786 1.72 -27.21 44.74
C ARG A 786 3.05 -26.56 45.13
N ALA A 787 3.08 -25.27 45.42
CA ALA A 787 4.22 -24.64 46.09
C ALA A 787 4.07 -24.72 47.61
N GLY A 788 4.19 -25.92 48.19
CA GLY A 788 4.09 -26.10 49.63
C GLY A 788 4.24 -27.53 50.13
N SER A 789 5.42 -28.14 49.98
CA SER A 789 6.14 -28.88 51.03
C SER A 789 7.23 -29.81 50.46
N ARG A 790 8.46 -29.53 50.89
CA ARG A 790 9.69 -30.37 50.87
C ARG A 790 10.35 -30.69 49.54
#